data_AF-A0A2U3K0B6-F1
#
_entry.id   AF-A0A2U3K0B6-F1
#
_cell.length_a   1.000
_cell.length_b   1.000
_cell.length_c   1.000
_cell.angle_alpha   90.00
_cell.angle_beta   90.00
_cell.angle_gamma   90.00
#
_symmetry.space_group_name_H-M   'P 1'
#
loop_
_entity.id
_entity.type
_entity.pdbx_description
1 polymer ?
#
loop_
_entity_poly.entity_id
_entity_poly.type
_entity_poly.pdbx_seq_one_letter_code
_entity_poly.pdbx_strand_id
1 'polypeptide(L)'
;MKRLTWLLLPAALIAAQARYARLGEFEGTVEVQLRAADQWMPAERNLPLPESAWLRTGAASRLEIELDEGSAWRLGPDSQGEISDYSRLSTGQRVTLLSLDHGLAYFTGQPEGKDALTLAVPGAQVTLVRGARVRLEVEESWSQISVIEGVVRFSSPAAEIDLREGQTTRVEPANPARFFLNKEVPAMESDQWSEARDKTLQSSPSAGHVIERYGLVDLDGAGEWTQTEDLGTVWKPKTPTGWTPYQNGRWRWYDTLGYTWVSDDQWGWLPYHYGRWTRKENLGWVWVPAKTAVFKPGEVYWMRGAKLAGWGPLAPGEEWNLSAAPLQYLNVNTTFAAFQQDAAAIDPAGFTGRPKDPLLAATFTLALPSPALLASRLDATRPELRAGSTRVMPVLDGVTFQSAPAPTIVITNPPAPPPVVVITPPPDPPDPQTTPVAVAYPVPVYTGILVNPPDHPDYSRRPVPPVPGTASTAGTKPPVGPPAAPPASSGPGAPRHDAPRPSPVETGGTQKPDRPPASVINRDKRFRAGERTIAGEVIKDVNGNNFAKALVDLDSWTQHYHESDYQDDRAYYYVLAHNGMQQPGKVLEAAAPLVAKTGGNSFDDPRQMILVLYLASVNAQKLPSPTREQTVTARTAARSLLDSVPAYFTPENRPPSTTNTDWMKARTDLETAARTTLQALGGRR
;
A
#
# COMPACT_ATOMS: atom_id res chain seq x y z
N MET A 1 -23.32 23.03 -4.50
CA MET A 1 -23.24 21.83 -3.64
C MET A 1 -21.78 21.46 -3.36
N LYS A 2 -21.24 21.71 -2.14
CA LYS A 2 -19.84 21.37 -1.76
C LYS A 2 -19.72 20.65 -0.39
N ARG A 3 -20.82 20.09 0.14
CA ARG A 3 -20.91 19.58 1.53
C ARG A 3 -21.61 18.22 1.72
N LEU A 4 -21.93 17.50 0.64
CA LEU A 4 -22.55 16.17 0.72
C LEU A 4 -21.61 15.01 0.39
N THR A 5 -20.54 15.28 -0.38
CA THR A 5 -19.51 14.31 -0.80
C THR A 5 -18.60 13.82 0.33
N TRP A 6 -18.78 14.31 1.56
CA TRP A 6 -17.93 14.00 2.72
C TRP A 6 -18.59 13.10 3.78
N LEU A 7 -19.87 12.72 3.62
CA LEU A 7 -20.63 11.95 4.64
C LEU A 7 -21.10 10.56 4.18
N LEU A 8 -20.66 10.10 3.00
CA LEU A 8 -20.75 8.70 2.58
C LEU A 8 -19.37 8.07 2.31
N LEU A 9 -18.29 8.76 2.69
CA LEU A 9 -16.95 8.19 2.86
C LEU A 9 -16.79 7.56 4.25
N PRO A 10 -17.54 6.48 4.56
CA PRO A 10 -16.89 5.38 5.24
C PRO A 10 -17.05 4.01 4.55
N ALA A 11 -17.72 3.94 3.39
CA ALA A 11 -17.68 2.73 2.55
C ALA A 11 -16.24 2.39 2.11
N ALA A 12 -15.41 3.42 1.90
CA ALA A 12 -13.98 3.30 1.61
C ALA A 12 -13.07 3.18 2.86
N LEU A 13 -13.63 3.15 4.08
CA LEU A 13 -12.87 2.98 5.34
C LEU A 13 -12.88 1.51 5.85
N ILE A 14 -13.41 0.57 5.06
CA ILE A 14 -13.41 -0.87 5.35
C ILE A 14 -12.54 -1.65 4.34
N ALA A 15 -12.30 -1.09 3.15
CA ALA A 15 -11.12 -1.47 2.37
C ALA A 15 -9.88 -1.00 3.15
N ALA A 16 -9.09 -1.95 3.66
CA ALA A 16 -7.72 -1.63 4.04
C ALA A 16 -7.00 -1.11 2.80
N GLN A 17 -6.10 -0.13 2.95
CA GLN A 17 -5.49 0.54 1.81
C GLN A 17 -4.89 -0.48 0.84
N ALA A 18 -5.38 -0.46 -0.40
CA ALA A 18 -4.91 -1.34 -1.46
C ALA A 18 -3.40 -1.16 -1.64
N ARG A 19 -2.68 -2.28 -1.58
CA ARG A 19 -1.24 -2.35 -1.77
C ARG A 19 -0.94 -2.45 -3.26
N TYR A 20 0.18 -1.86 -3.68
CA TYR A 20 0.66 -1.95 -5.05
C TYR A 20 2.16 -2.21 -5.03
N ALA A 21 2.56 -3.32 -5.65
CA ALA A 21 3.95 -3.57 -5.96
C ALA A 21 4.38 -2.69 -7.14
N ARG A 22 5.69 -2.51 -7.29
CA ARG A 22 6.33 -1.69 -8.31
C ARG A 22 6.98 -2.59 -9.35
N LEU A 23 6.69 -2.37 -10.63
CA LEU A 23 7.54 -2.86 -11.71
C LEU A 23 8.81 -1.99 -11.77
N GLY A 24 9.96 -2.57 -11.40
CA GLY A 24 11.24 -1.91 -11.25
C GLY A 24 12.16 -2.11 -12.46
N GLU A 25 13.34 -2.69 -12.22
CA GLU A 25 14.33 -3.00 -13.25
C GLU A 25 13.88 -4.18 -14.14
N PHE A 26 14.02 -4.07 -15.47
CA PHE A 26 13.75 -5.20 -16.36
C PHE A 26 14.54 -5.10 -17.67
N GLU A 27 14.77 -6.25 -18.30
CA GLU A 27 15.50 -6.39 -19.57
C GLU A 27 14.90 -7.55 -20.38
N GLY A 28 15.06 -7.50 -21.71
CA GLY A 28 14.51 -8.49 -22.63
C GLY A 28 13.02 -8.30 -22.90
N THR A 29 12.32 -9.39 -23.20
CA THR A 29 10.87 -9.39 -23.42
C THR A 29 10.16 -9.70 -22.10
N VAL A 30 9.49 -8.70 -21.56
CA VAL A 30 8.68 -8.82 -20.35
C VAL A 30 7.29 -8.29 -20.62
N GLU A 31 6.27 -9.04 -20.24
CA GLU A 31 4.85 -8.68 -20.42
C GLU A 31 4.06 -8.80 -19.12
N VAL A 32 3.02 -7.98 -19.00
CA VAL A 32 2.14 -7.90 -17.84
C VAL A 32 0.69 -8.03 -18.30
N GLN A 33 -0.12 -8.76 -17.53
CA GLN A 33 -1.57 -8.74 -17.63
C GLN A 33 -2.15 -8.34 -16.27
N LEU A 34 -2.60 -7.09 -16.15
CA LEU A 34 -3.06 -6.53 -14.87
C LEU A 34 -4.34 -7.22 -14.34
N ARG A 35 -5.17 -7.80 -15.22
CA ARG A 35 -6.43 -8.51 -14.87
C ARG A 35 -6.77 -9.58 -15.91
N ALA A 36 -7.62 -10.54 -15.52
CA ALA A 36 -8.01 -11.70 -16.35
C ALA A 36 -8.51 -11.38 -17.76
N ALA A 37 -9.29 -10.30 -17.94
CA ALA A 37 -9.85 -9.91 -19.25
C ALA A 37 -8.98 -8.92 -20.04
N ASP A 38 -7.91 -8.39 -19.44
CA ASP A 38 -7.07 -7.39 -20.08
C ASP A 38 -6.11 -8.08 -21.07
N GLN A 39 -5.68 -7.38 -22.12
CA GLN A 39 -4.64 -7.93 -23.00
C GLN A 39 -3.30 -7.95 -22.27
N TRP A 40 -2.45 -8.92 -22.60
CA TRP A 40 -1.02 -8.83 -22.27
C TRP A 40 -0.45 -7.58 -22.94
N MET A 41 0.33 -6.82 -22.19
CA MET A 41 1.02 -5.62 -22.68
C MET A 41 2.50 -5.68 -22.30
N PRO A 42 3.40 -5.02 -23.06
CA PRO A 42 4.79 -4.87 -22.65
C PRO A 42 4.91 -4.26 -21.25
N ALA A 43 5.94 -4.66 -20.50
CA ALA A 43 6.28 -4.07 -19.23
C ALA A 43 6.59 -2.57 -19.35
N GLU A 44 6.15 -1.80 -18.36
CA GLU A 44 6.47 -0.38 -18.20
C GLU A 44 7.13 -0.20 -16.82
N ARG A 45 8.25 0.52 -16.77
CA ARG A 45 8.88 0.87 -15.48
C ARG A 45 7.94 1.80 -14.71
N ASN A 46 7.97 1.74 -13.39
CA ASN A 46 7.04 2.48 -12.53
C ASN A 46 5.57 2.07 -12.67
N LEU A 47 5.25 0.93 -13.31
CA LEU A 47 3.89 0.42 -13.38
C LEU A 47 3.44 -0.11 -11.99
N PRO A 48 2.32 0.39 -11.43
CA PRO A 48 1.72 -0.21 -10.24
C PRO A 48 1.09 -1.57 -10.54
N LEU A 49 1.51 -2.58 -9.79
CA LEU A 49 1.07 -3.97 -9.91
C LEU A 49 0.11 -4.30 -8.75
N PRO A 50 -1.19 -4.56 -9.00
CA PRO A 50 -2.17 -4.94 -7.99
C PRO A 50 -2.11 -6.44 -7.63
N GLU A 51 -2.91 -6.84 -6.63
CA GLU A 51 -3.36 -8.23 -6.45
C GLU A 51 -3.86 -8.81 -7.79
N SER A 52 -3.53 -10.07 -8.05
CA SER A 52 -3.77 -10.79 -9.31
C SER A 52 -3.09 -10.17 -10.56
N ALA A 53 -2.03 -9.37 -10.42
CA ALA A 53 -1.17 -9.06 -11.58
C ALA A 53 -0.44 -10.34 -12.06
N TRP A 54 -0.57 -10.68 -13.35
CA TRP A 54 0.23 -11.73 -14.01
C TRP A 54 1.41 -11.09 -14.73
N LEU A 55 2.59 -11.70 -14.62
CA LEU A 55 3.84 -11.24 -15.23
C LEU A 55 4.54 -12.42 -15.89
N ARG A 56 5.15 -12.20 -17.08
CA ARG A 56 5.95 -13.21 -17.76
C ARG A 56 7.21 -12.63 -18.42
N THR A 57 8.20 -13.48 -18.60
CA THR A 57 9.52 -13.20 -19.19
C THR A 57 9.84 -14.21 -20.30
N GLY A 58 10.57 -13.80 -21.33
CA GLY A 58 11.12 -14.72 -22.35
C GLY A 58 12.59 -15.12 -22.11
N ALA A 59 13.11 -16.06 -22.89
CA ALA A 59 14.42 -16.72 -22.76
C ALA A 59 15.67 -15.83 -22.55
N ALA A 60 15.64 -14.56 -22.96
CA ALA A 60 16.74 -13.60 -22.76
C ALA A 60 16.30 -12.38 -21.94
N SER A 61 15.51 -12.63 -20.89
CA SER A 61 14.80 -11.57 -20.14
C SER A 61 14.89 -11.77 -18.63
N ARG A 62 14.72 -10.67 -17.90
CA ARG A 62 14.71 -10.63 -16.42
C ARG A 62 13.87 -9.47 -15.93
N LEU A 63 13.25 -9.62 -14.77
CA LEU A 63 12.35 -8.64 -14.17
C LEU A 63 12.58 -8.56 -12.66
N GLU A 64 12.57 -7.35 -12.11
CA GLU A 64 12.50 -7.05 -10.68
C GLU A 64 11.18 -6.34 -10.34
N ILE A 65 10.57 -6.82 -9.26
CA ILE A 65 9.32 -6.34 -8.67
C ILE A 65 9.63 -5.95 -7.22
N GLU A 66 9.47 -4.68 -6.89
CA GLU A 66 9.67 -4.19 -5.51
C GLU A 66 8.31 -4.12 -4.78
N LEU A 67 8.24 -4.58 -3.54
CA LEU A 67 7.02 -4.63 -2.74
C LEU A 67 6.91 -3.43 -1.77
N ASP A 68 5.71 -3.08 -1.32
CA ASP A 68 5.49 -1.91 -0.44
C ASP A 68 6.10 -2.06 0.98
N GLU A 69 6.42 -3.29 1.38
CA GLU A 69 7.23 -3.64 2.54
C GLU A 69 8.77 -3.59 2.31
N GLY A 70 9.23 -3.27 1.09
CA GLY A 70 10.66 -3.21 0.73
C GLY A 70 11.32 -4.56 0.44
N SER A 71 10.53 -5.64 0.32
CA SER A 71 11.01 -6.92 -0.21
C SER A 71 11.07 -6.87 -1.75
N ALA A 72 11.90 -7.71 -2.36
CA ALA A 72 12.04 -7.81 -3.82
C ALA A 72 11.74 -9.23 -4.32
N TRP A 73 10.94 -9.33 -5.37
CA TRP A 73 10.70 -10.55 -6.13
C TRP A 73 11.24 -10.37 -7.55
N ARG A 74 11.94 -11.37 -8.09
CA ARG A 74 12.57 -11.29 -9.40
C ARG A 74 12.26 -12.52 -10.23
N LEU A 75 11.93 -12.33 -11.49
CA LEU A 75 11.75 -13.41 -12.47
C LEU A 75 12.97 -13.47 -13.41
N GLY A 76 13.46 -14.67 -13.67
CA GLY A 76 14.52 -14.96 -14.64
C GLY A 76 13.97 -15.20 -16.05
N PRO A 77 14.73 -15.89 -16.92
CA PRO A 77 14.26 -16.34 -18.24
C PRO A 77 13.02 -17.24 -18.17
N ASP A 78 12.24 -17.25 -19.26
CA ASP A 78 11.11 -18.17 -19.51
C ASP A 78 10.25 -18.50 -18.27
N SER A 79 9.82 -17.44 -17.57
CA SER A 79 9.11 -17.54 -16.30
C SER A 79 7.73 -16.89 -16.37
N GLN A 80 6.77 -17.44 -15.64
CA GLN A 80 5.46 -16.82 -15.43
C GLN A 80 5.07 -16.87 -13.95
N GLY A 81 4.60 -15.75 -13.41
CA GLY A 81 4.14 -15.66 -12.03
C GLY A 81 2.98 -14.69 -11.81
N GLU A 82 2.37 -14.80 -10.64
CA GLU A 82 1.27 -13.95 -10.18
C GLU A 82 1.51 -13.42 -8.76
N ILE A 83 1.06 -12.19 -8.52
CA ILE A 83 0.89 -11.64 -7.17
C ILE A 83 -0.48 -12.12 -6.62
N SER A 84 -0.59 -13.40 -6.24
CA SER A 84 -1.87 -14.10 -6.04
C SER A 84 -2.67 -13.63 -4.82
N ASP A 85 -2.00 -13.14 -3.77
CA ASP A 85 -2.62 -12.37 -2.68
C ASP A 85 -1.73 -11.17 -2.38
N TYR A 86 -2.30 -9.97 -2.43
CA TYR A 86 -1.58 -8.75 -2.06
C TYR A 86 -2.43 -7.90 -1.11
N SER A 87 -3.22 -8.58 -0.30
CA SER A 87 -4.19 -7.95 0.55
C SER A 87 -3.52 -7.30 1.77
N ARG A 88 -4.29 -6.41 2.40
CA ARG A 88 -4.08 -5.98 3.76
C ARG A 88 -5.34 -6.32 4.53
N LEU A 89 -5.22 -7.06 5.62
CA LEU A 89 -6.37 -7.43 6.44
C LEU A 89 -6.83 -6.21 7.26
N SER A 90 -8.08 -6.25 7.74
CA SER A 90 -8.63 -5.20 8.61
C SER A 90 -7.76 -4.95 9.85
N THR A 91 -7.11 -5.99 10.37
CA THR A 91 -6.13 -5.90 11.48
C THR A 91 -4.90 -5.03 11.16
N GLY A 92 -4.73 -4.59 9.92
CA GLY A 92 -3.56 -3.86 9.42
C GLY A 92 -2.40 -4.74 8.97
N GLN A 93 -2.50 -6.07 9.16
CA GLN A 93 -1.54 -7.08 8.69
C GLN A 93 -1.50 -7.12 7.16
N ARG A 94 -0.31 -7.14 6.57
CA ARG A 94 -0.10 -7.48 5.16
C ARG A 94 -0.13 -9.00 4.96
N VAL A 95 -0.75 -9.45 3.87
CA VAL A 95 -0.63 -10.82 3.36
C VAL A 95 -0.06 -10.71 1.95
N THR A 96 1.10 -11.29 1.73
CA THR A 96 1.78 -11.37 0.44
C THR A 96 1.88 -12.84 0.06
N LEU A 97 1.27 -13.22 -1.04
CA LEU A 97 1.47 -14.49 -1.71
C LEU A 97 1.94 -14.24 -3.14
N LEU A 98 3.09 -14.82 -3.49
CA LEU A 98 3.66 -14.77 -4.83
C LEU A 98 3.75 -16.19 -5.38
N SER A 99 3.15 -16.43 -6.54
CA SER A 99 3.09 -17.75 -7.17
C SER A 99 3.99 -17.79 -8.40
N LEU A 100 4.87 -18.78 -8.50
CA LEU A 100 5.64 -19.10 -9.71
C LEU A 100 5.01 -20.34 -10.38
N ASP A 101 4.58 -20.19 -11.63
CA ASP A 101 3.92 -21.26 -12.39
C ASP A 101 4.91 -22.15 -13.14
N HIS A 102 5.96 -21.53 -13.70
CA HIS A 102 7.11 -22.16 -14.35
C HIS A 102 8.27 -21.16 -14.43
N GLY A 103 9.48 -21.67 -14.68
CA GLY A 103 10.71 -20.90 -14.83
C GLY A 103 11.48 -20.72 -13.53
N LEU A 104 12.09 -19.55 -13.37
CA LEU A 104 13.05 -19.21 -12.32
C LEU A 104 12.63 -17.93 -11.61
N ALA A 105 12.61 -17.94 -10.27
CA ALA A 105 12.45 -16.72 -9.49
C ALA A 105 13.39 -16.64 -8.28
N TYR A 106 13.65 -15.41 -7.86
CA TYR A 106 14.33 -15.08 -6.61
C TYR A 106 13.42 -14.22 -5.75
N PHE A 107 13.45 -14.45 -4.44
CA PHE A 107 12.80 -13.58 -3.47
C PHE A 107 13.78 -13.22 -2.35
N THR A 108 13.89 -11.93 -2.07
CA THR A 108 14.66 -11.39 -0.94
C THR A 108 13.75 -10.51 -0.11
N GLY A 109 13.54 -10.86 1.16
CA GLY A 109 12.61 -10.13 2.01
C GLY A 109 12.57 -10.60 3.45
N GLN A 110 11.80 -9.90 4.28
CA GLN A 110 11.62 -10.20 5.71
C GLN A 110 10.19 -9.84 6.15
N PRO A 111 9.47 -10.73 6.87
CA PRO A 111 8.17 -10.40 7.44
C PRO A 111 8.31 -9.37 8.58
N GLU A 112 7.55 -8.26 8.51
CA GLU A 112 7.49 -7.25 9.57
C GLU A 112 6.41 -7.61 10.62
N GLY A 113 6.85 -8.07 11.80
CA GLY A 113 6.02 -8.21 13.01
C GLY A 113 4.97 -9.34 12.95
N LYS A 114 3.89 -9.12 12.20
CA LYS A 114 2.79 -10.06 11.97
C LYS A 114 2.48 -10.31 10.49
N ASP A 115 3.14 -9.57 9.59
CA ASP A 115 2.89 -9.65 8.16
C ASP A 115 3.33 -11.01 7.61
N ALA A 116 2.51 -11.61 6.74
CA ALA A 116 2.73 -12.95 6.20
C ALA A 116 3.29 -12.86 4.78
N LEU A 117 4.50 -13.39 4.56
CA LEU A 117 5.14 -13.48 3.25
C LEU A 117 5.25 -14.97 2.86
N THR A 118 4.55 -15.36 1.80
CA THR A 118 4.52 -16.75 1.29
C THR A 118 4.85 -16.79 -0.20
N LEU A 119 5.62 -17.80 -0.60
CA LEU A 119 5.93 -18.11 -1.99
C LEU A 119 5.34 -19.48 -2.32
N ALA A 120 4.60 -19.59 -3.42
CA ALA A 120 3.99 -20.84 -3.89
C ALA A 120 4.60 -21.31 -5.22
N VAL A 121 4.70 -22.63 -5.35
CA VAL A 121 5.14 -23.35 -6.54
C VAL A 121 4.24 -24.59 -6.71
N PRO A 122 4.21 -25.24 -7.88
CA PRO A 122 3.46 -26.49 -8.03
C PRO A 122 3.84 -27.52 -6.96
N GLY A 123 2.86 -27.97 -6.18
CA GLY A 123 3.02 -28.98 -5.13
C GLY A 123 3.62 -28.54 -3.79
N ALA A 124 4.04 -27.29 -3.61
CA ALA A 124 4.62 -26.82 -2.34
C ALA A 124 4.53 -25.29 -2.14
N GLN A 125 4.70 -24.85 -0.88
CA GLN A 125 4.86 -23.45 -0.53
C GLN A 125 5.95 -23.26 0.54
N VAL A 126 6.49 -22.04 0.63
CA VAL A 126 7.32 -21.59 1.75
C VAL A 126 6.80 -20.27 2.32
N THR A 127 6.61 -20.21 3.63
CA THR A 127 6.32 -18.97 4.36
C THR A 127 7.59 -18.51 5.08
N LEU A 128 7.97 -17.24 4.97
CA LEU A 128 9.20 -16.74 5.60
C LEU A 128 9.06 -16.69 7.13
N VAL A 129 10.09 -17.17 7.84
CA VAL A 129 10.16 -17.19 9.32
C VAL A 129 11.17 -16.17 9.84
N ARG A 130 12.22 -15.92 9.04
CA ARG A 130 13.22 -14.87 9.22
C ARG A 130 13.41 -14.14 7.89
N GLY A 131 14.12 -13.01 7.89
CA GLY A 131 14.67 -12.46 6.65
C GLY A 131 15.43 -13.55 5.89
N ALA A 132 15.15 -13.69 4.60
CA ALA A 132 15.60 -14.81 3.78
C ALA A 132 15.83 -14.39 2.32
N ARG A 133 16.74 -15.13 1.67
CA ARG A 133 16.96 -15.10 0.22
C ARG A 133 16.66 -16.49 -0.32
N VAL A 134 15.67 -16.60 -1.20
CA VAL A 134 15.12 -17.88 -1.69
C VAL A 134 15.14 -17.88 -3.21
N ARG A 135 15.58 -18.99 -3.81
CA ARG A 135 15.44 -19.27 -5.24
C ARG A 135 14.38 -20.35 -5.45
N LEU A 136 13.52 -20.12 -6.43
CA LEU A 136 12.46 -21.02 -6.88
C LEU A 136 12.78 -21.44 -8.31
N GLU A 137 12.79 -22.73 -8.58
CA GLU A 137 12.98 -23.30 -9.92
C GLU A 137 11.81 -24.26 -10.19
N VAL A 138 11.05 -24.04 -11.27
CA VAL A 138 9.80 -24.75 -11.53
C VAL A 138 9.74 -25.21 -13.00
N GLU A 139 9.72 -26.51 -13.18
CA GLU A 139 9.63 -27.21 -14.47
C GLU A 139 8.27 -27.88 -14.66
N GLU A 140 8.04 -28.54 -15.79
CA GLU A 140 6.80 -29.29 -16.07
C GLU A 140 6.54 -30.42 -15.03
N SER A 141 7.59 -31.09 -14.58
CA SER A 141 7.49 -32.31 -13.74
C SER A 141 7.91 -32.12 -12.27
N TRP A 142 8.48 -30.97 -11.90
CA TRP A 142 9.04 -30.73 -10.57
C TRP A 142 9.08 -29.25 -10.18
N SER A 143 9.12 -29.00 -8.86
CA SER A 143 9.41 -27.69 -8.27
C SER A 143 10.53 -27.83 -7.25
N GLN A 144 11.43 -26.85 -7.19
CA GLN A 144 12.57 -26.81 -6.28
C GLN A 144 12.63 -25.47 -5.56
N ILE A 145 12.95 -25.51 -4.27
CA ILE A 145 13.04 -24.34 -3.40
C ILE A 145 14.38 -24.39 -2.68
N SER A 146 15.24 -23.41 -2.97
CA SER A 146 16.61 -23.32 -2.46
C SER A 146 16.74 -22.11 -1.54
N VAL A 147 17.13 -22.33 -0.29
CA VAL A 147 17.32 -21.26 0.71
C VAL A 147 18.78 -20.83 0.68
N ILE A 148 19.06 -19.72 -0.01
CA ILE A 148 20.39 -19.12 -0.14
C ILE A 148 20.82 -18.52 1.20
N GLU A 149 19.91 -17.81 1.89
CA GLU A 149 20.11 -17.25 3.23
C GLU A 149 18.82 -17.34 4.05
N GLY A 150 18.96 -17.41 5.38
CA GLY A 150 17.84 -17.23 6.31
C GLY A 150 17.10 -18.51 6.70
N VAL A 151 15.80 -18.37 7.01
CA VAL A 151 14.93 -19.49 7.44
C VAL A 151 13.50 -19.31 6.92
N VAL A 152 12.96 -20.36 6.31
CA VAL A 152 11.57 -20.42 5.82
C VAL A 152 10.88 -21.71 6.27
N ARG A 153 9.57 -21.65 6.48
CA ARG A 153 8.71 -22.80 6.78
C ARG A 153 8.20 -23.37 5.47
N PHE A 154 8.75 -24.51 5.06
CA PHE A 154 8.29 -25.29 3.91
C PHE A 154 7.07 -26.13 4.28
N SER A 155 6.09 -26.17 3.38
CA SER A 155 4.91 -27.03 3.49
C SER A 155 4.58 -27.67 2.14
N SER A 156 4.24 -28.96 2.20
CA SER A 156 3.85 -29.82 1.08
C SER A 156 2.94 -30.94 1.62
N PRO A 157 2.19 -31.67 0.78
CA PRO A 157 1.34 -32.76 1.26
C PRO A 157 2.09 -33.92 1.95
N ALA A 158 3.40 -34.04 1.74
CA ALA A 158 4.26 -35.04 2.37
C ALA A 158 4.94 -34.58 3.66
N ALA A 159 5.22 -33.28 3.81
CA ALA A 159 6.02 -32.75 4.93
C ALA A 159 5.85 -31.24 5.14
N GLU A 160 5.89 -30.84 6.42
CA GLU A 160 6.09 -29.46 6.87
C GLU A 160 7.37 -29.38 7.72
N ILE A 161 8.34 -28.54 7.33
CA ILE A 161 9.66 -28.42 7.98
C ILE A 161 10.24 -27.01 7.87
N ASP A 162 11.11 -26.62 8.81
CA ASP A 162 11.97 -25.43 8.61
C ASP A 162 13.13 -25.77 7.66
N LEU A 163 13.24 -24.99 6.59
CA LEU A 163 14.42 -24.95 5.73
C LEU A 163 15.29 -23.77 6.11
N ARG A 164 16.61 -23.97 6.08
CA ARG A 164 17.64 -23.01 6.46
C ARG A 164 18.59 -22.79 5.28
N GLU A 165 19.34 -21.69 5.37
CA GLU A 165 20.56 -21.43 4.60
C GLU A 165 21.33 -22.72 4.22
N GLY A 166 21.63 -22.85 2.93
CA GLY A 166 22.32 -24.03 2.38
C GLY A 166 21.46 -25.28 2.19
N GLN A 167 20.13 -25.19 2.35
CA GLN A 167 19.21 -26.31 2.11
C GLN A 167 18.31 -26.08 0.89
N THR A 168 18.08 -27.14 0.13
CA THR A 168 17.18 -27.17 -1.02
C THR A 168 16.18 -28.32 -0.89
N THR A 169 14.89 -28.04 -1.07
CA THR A 169 13.88 -29.09 -1.27
C THR A 169 13.44 -29.19 -2.72
N ARG A 170 12.95 -30.37 -3.10
CA ARG A 170 12.36 -30.66 -4.42
C ARG A 170 11.09 -31.48 -4.23
N VAL A 171 10.04 -31.16 -4.98
CA VAL A 171 8.76 -31.89 -5.01
C VAL A 171 8.40 -32.30 -6.43
N GLU A 172 7.67 -33.40 -6.56
CA GLU A 172 7.07 -33.89 -7.80
C GLU A 172 5.55 -33.63 -7.72
N PRO A 173 4.97 -32.63 -8.40
CA PRO A 173 3.54 -32.31 -8.27
C PRO A 173 2.60 -33.46 -8.63
N ALA A 174 3.03 -34.33 -9.57
CA ALA A 174 2.34 -35.55 -9.95
C ALA A 174 2.47 -36.70 -8.91
N ASN A 175 3.31 -36.54 -7.89
CA ASN A 175 3.53 -37.50 -6.82
C ASN A 175 3.65 -36.78 -5.45
N PRO A 176 2.55 -36.20 -4.93
CA PRO A 176 2.56 -35.33 -3.75
C PRO A 176 2.98 -36.01 -2.44
N ALA A 177 3.13 -37.35 -2.44
CA ALA A 177 3.70 -38.11 -1.33
C ALA A 177 5.24 -38.11 -1.30
N ARG A 178 5.91 -37.49 -2.30
CA ARG A 178 7.37 -37.38 -2.38
C ARG A 178 7.84 -35.94 -2.24
N PHE A 179 8.81 -35.77 -1.35
CA PHE A 179 9.72 -34.63 -1.35
C PHE A 179 11.16 -35.14 -1.17
N PHE A 180 12.12 -34.35 -1.63
CA PHE A 180 13.54 -34.54 -1.40
C PHE A 180 14.09 -33.35 -0.62
N LEU A 181 15.12 -33.58 0.20
CA LEU A 181 15.80 -32.54 0.98
C LEU A 181 17.32 -32.72 0.87
N ASN A 182 17.97 -31.76 0.21
CA ASN A 182 19.41 -31.68 0.03
C ASN A 182 20.01 -30.62 0.98
N LYS A 183 21.28 -30.80 1.33
CA LYS A 183 22.08 -29.85 2.15
C LYS A 183 23.12 -29.12 1.30
N GLU A 184 22.69 -28.72 0.12
CA GLU A 184 23.47 -27.97 -0.87
C GLU A 184 22.49 -27.12 -1.69
N VAL A 185 22.88 -25.88 -1.99
CA VAL A 185 22.22 -25.03 -2.99
C VAL A 185 23.14 -24.96 -4.21
N PRO A 186 22.76 -25.56 -5.36
CA PRO A 186 23.56 -25.47 -6.57
C PRO A 186 23.69 -24.03 -7.06
N ALA A 187 24.92 -23.58 -7.31
CA ALA A 187 25.18 -22.21 -7.77
C ALA A 187 24.70 -21.98 -9.23
N MET A 188 24.11 -20.82 -9.49
CA MET A 188 23.67 -20.36 -10.81
C MET A 188 24.22 -18.96 -11.11
N GLU A 189 24.46 -18.65 -12.40
CA GLU A 189 24.94 -17.33 -12.81
C GLU A 189 23.99 -16.19 -12.40
N SER A 190 22.68 -16.45 -12.44
CA SER A 190 21.61 -15.55 -12.01
C SER A 190 21.63 -15.21 -10.50
N ASP A 191 22.29 -16.02 -9.66
CA ASP A 191 22.43 -15.73 -8.23
C ASP A 191 23.20 -14.40 -8.03
N GLN A 192 24.25 -14.18 -8.83
CA GLN A 192 25.10 -12.98 -8.78
C GLN A 192 24.33 -11.71 -9.16
N TRP A 193 23.40 -11.80 -10.11
CA TRP A 193 22.55 -10.66 -10.48
C TRP A 193 21.55 -10.33 -9.36
N SER A 194 20.90 -11.33 -8.77
CA SER A 194 19.99 -11.10 -7.63
C SER A 194 20.73 -10.52 -6.44
N GLU A 195 21.96 -10.98 -6.13
CA GLU A 195 22.80 -10.41 -5.07
C GLU A 195 23.22 -8.97 -5.35
N ALA A 196 23.64 -8.67 -6.59
CA ALA A 196 23.99 -7.30 -6.98
C ALA A 196 22.79 -6.36 -6.81
N ARG A 197 21.58 -6.79 -7.17
CA ARG A 197 20.34 -6.04 -6.93
C ARG A 197 20.01 -5.88 -5.46
N ASP A 198 20.08 -6.95 -4.66
CA ASP A 198 19.84 -6.91 -3.21
C ASP A 198 20.75 -5.89 -2.53
N LYS A 199 22.05 -5.93 -2.84
CA LYS A 199 23.06 -5.00 -2.34
C LYS A 199 22.80 -3.56 -2.78
N THR A 200 22.38 -3.36 -4.03
CA THR A 200 21.99 -2.04 -4.54
C THR A 200 20.79 -1.49 -3.76
N LEU A 201 19.70 -2.24 -3.62
CA LEU A 201 18.50 -1.82 -2.87
C LEU A 201 18.80 -1.49 -1.40
N GLN A 202 19.60 -2.33 -0.71
CA GLN A 202 19.98 -2.12 0.69
C GLN A 202 20.89 -0.90 0.93
N SER A 203 21.57 -0.39 -0.09
CA SER A 203 22.62 0.64 0.04
C SER A 203 22.18 2.07 -0.31
N SER A 204 20.90 2.28 -0.63
CA SER A 204 20.37 3.57 -1.08
C SER A 204 20.45 4.68 -0.01
N PRO A 205 21.22 5.77 -0.20
CA PRO A 205 21.20 6.91 0.72
C PRO A 205 19.84 7.63 0.78
N SER A 206 19.00 7.54 -0.26
CA SER A 206 17.64 8.10 -0.24
C SER A 206 16.73 7.51 0.85
N ALA A 207 17.06 6.32 1.39
CA ALA A 207 16.34 5.71 2.52
C ALA A 207 16.31 6.59 3.78
N GLY A 208 17.23 7.55 3.93
CA GLY A 208 17.24 8.51 5.05
C GLY A 208 16.32 9.72 4.88
N HIS A 209 15.64 9.86 3.75
CA HIS A 209 14.90 11.07 3.37
C HIS A 209 13.39 10.87 3.13
N VAL A 210 12.94 9.61 3.10
CA VAL A 210 11.54 9.21 2.86
C VAL A 210 11.12 8.11 3.85
N ILE A 211 9.87 7.66 3.79
CA ILE A 211 9.33 6.62 4.69
C ILE A 211 9.00 5.31 3.96
N GLU A 212 8.98 5.37 2.63
CA GLU A 212 8.80 4.26 1.70
C GLU A 212 10.09 3.41 1.64
N ARG A 213 9.95 2.09 1.45
CA ARG A 213 11.08 1.14 1.40
C ARG A 213 11.44 0.68 -0.02
N TYR A 214 10.87 1.30 -1.06
CA TYR A 214 10.93 0.81 -2.45
C TYR A 214 10.91 1.95 -3.48
N GLY A 215 11.52 1.73 -4.65
CA GLY A 215 11.79 2.76 -5.67
C GLY A 215 12.81 3.81 -5.20
N LEU A 216 13.63 3.48 -4.20
CA LEU A 216 14.59 4.39 -3.56
C LEU A 216 15.83 4.66 -4.42
N VAL A 217 16.42 3.58 -4.96
CA VAL A 217 17.71 3.59 -5.68
C VAL A 217 17.72 4.54 -6.86
N ASP A 218 16.59 4.63 -7.59
CA ASP A 218 16.51 5.46 -8.79
C ASP A 218 16.67 6.96 -8.49
N LEU A 219 16.43 7.40 -7.24
CA LEU A 219 16.64 8.79 -6.80
C LEU A 219 18.12 9.15 -6.61
N ASP A 220 18.97 8.17 -6.26
CA ASP A 220 20.33 8.41 -5.77
C ASP A 220 21.29 8.91 -6.87
N GLY A 221 21.11 8.41 -8.10
CA GLY A 221 21.85 8.89 -9.27
C GLY A 221 21.15 10.05 -10.00
N ALA A 222 19.81 10.01 -10.07
CA ALA A 222 19.04 10.88 -10.96
C ALA A 222 18.73 12.28 -10.40
N GLY A 223 19.10 12.58 -9.16
CA GLY A 223 18.87 13.89 -8.56
C GLY A 223 19.81 14.21 -7.41
N GLU A 224 19.40 15.18 -6.59
CA GLU A 224 20.13 15.68 -5.42
C GLU A 224 19.16 16.05 -4.30
N TRP A 225 19.37 15.50 -3.11
CA TRP A 225 18.67 15.93 -1.89
C TRP A 225 19.23 17.26 -1.39
N THR A 226 18.35 18.24 -1.20
CA THR A 226 18.67 19.64 -0.88
C THR A 226 17.88 20.08 0.35
N GLN A 227 18.53 20.71 1.32
CA GLN A 227 17.83 21.35 2.43
C GLN A 227 17.30 22.73 2.01
N THR A 228 16.05 23.03 2.34
CA THR A 228 15.45 24.37 2.20
C THR A 228 14.83 24.84 3.52
N GLU A 229 14.81 26.14 3.75
CA GLU A 229 14.34 26.74 5.01
C GLU A 229 12.82 26.60 5.20
N ASP A 230 12.08 26.65 4.10
CA ASP A 230 10.61 26.76 4.05
C ASP A 230 9.89 25.42 3.78
N LEU A 231 10.54 24.45 3.12
CA LEU A 231 9.95 23.12 2.84
C LEU A 231 10.69 21.96 3.55
N GLY A 232 11.81 22.24 4.22
CA GLY A 232 12.69 21.20 4.75
C GLY A 232 13.51 20.53 3.64
N THR A 233 13.78 19.24 3.78
CA THR A 233 14.52 18.44 2.79
C THR A 233 13.64 18.19 1.56
N VAL A 234 14.16 18.52 0.37
CA VAL A 234 13.50 18.33 -0.93
C VAL A 234 14.44 17.61 -1.89
N TRP A 235 13.92 16.90 -2.89
CA TRP A 235 14.74 16.28 -3.94
C TRP A 235 14.63 17.08 -5.24
N LYS A 236 15.75 17.26 -5.93
CA LYS A 236 15.84 17.96 -7.20
C LYS A 236 16.29 16.99 -8.31
N PRO A 237 15.50 16.76 -9.37
CA PRO A 237 15.91 15.91 -10.49
C PRO A 237 16.98 16.58 -11.38
N LYS A 238 17.85 15.76 -11.98
CA LYS A 238 18.85 16.15 -12.99
C LYS A 238 18.24 16.09 -14.40
N THR A 239 17.31 17.00 -14.67
CA THR A 239 16.51 17.02 -15.92
C THR A 239 16.95 18.11 -16.91
N PRO A 240 16.70 17.94 -18.22
CA PRO A 240 16.96 18.97 -19.24
C PRO A 240 16.21 20.29 -19.00
N THR A 241 16.73 21.38 -19.56
CA THR A 241 16.07 22.70 -19.55
C THR A 241 14.68 22.63 -20.17
N GLY A 242 13.67 23.13 -19.45
CA GLY A 242 12.27 23.11 -19.90
C GLY A 242 11.47 21.87 -19.47
N TRP A 243 12.09 20.91 -18.77
CA TRP A 243 11.38 19.79 -18.15
C TRP A 243 10.39 20.27 -17.07
N THR A 244 9.25 19.57 -16.97
CA THR A 244 8.15 19.79 -16.02
C THR A 244 7.61 18.45 -15.49
N PRO A 245 7.13 18.38 -14.23
CA PRO A 245 6.54 17.17 -13.67
C PRO A 245 5.31 16.70 -14.44
N TYR A 246 5.11 15.38 -14.54
CA TYR A 246 4.00 14.75 -15.25
C TYR A 246 3.98 15.03 -16.77
N GLN A 247 5.16 15.13 -17.40
CA GLN A 247 5.28 15.26 -18.87
C GLN A 247 5.77 14.00 -19.59
N ASN A 248 6.53 13.14 -18.90
CA ASN A 248 7.22 11.98 -19.48
C ASN A 248 6.69 10.69 -18.84
N GLY A 249 5.82 9.99 -19.55
CA GLY A 249 4.91 9.00 -18.98
C GLY A 249 3.48 9.20 -19.48
N ARG A 250 2.58 8.39 -18.95
CA ARG A 250 1.20 8.17 -19.42
C ARG A 250 0.27 7.97 -18.24
N TRP A 251 -0.98 8.42 -18.34
CA TRP A 251 -2.01 8.02 -17.37
C TRP A 251 -2.61 6.69 -17.79
N ARG A 252 -2.75 5.74 -16.86
CA ARG A 252 -3.46 4.47 -17.04
C ARG A 252 -4.64 4.36 -16.09
N TRP A 253 -5.75 3.81 -16.55
CA TRP A 253 -6.95 3.64 -15.73
C TRP A 253 -6.93 2.35 -14.91
N TYR A 254 -7.11 2.48 -13.59
CA TYR A 254 -7.29 1.39 -12.64
C TYR A 254 -8.64 1.58 -11.92
N ASP A 255 -9.54 0.60 -11.97
CA ASP A 255 -10.91 0.77 -11.43
C ASP A 255 -10.98 1.10 -9.91
N THR A 256 -9.90 0.86 -9.16
CA THR A 256 -9.75 1.16 -7.72
C THR A 256 -9.08 2.50 -7.41
N LEU A 257 -8.38 3.11 -8.37
CA LEU A 257 -7.58 4.33 -8.19
C LEU A 257 -8.00 5.49 -9.12
N GLY A 258 -8.70 5.17 -10.20
CA GLY A 258 -8.88 6.06 -11.34
C GLY A 258 -7.66 6.11 -12.25
N TYR A 259 -7.45 7.25 -12.91
CA TYR A 259 -6.23 7.50 -13.69
C TYR A 259 -5.02 7.60 -12.75
N THR A 260 -4.07 6.69 -12.93
CA THR A 260 -2.78 6.64 -12.22
C THR A 260 -1.66 6.95 -13.20
N TRP A 261 -0.72 7.81 -12.82
CA TRP A 261 0.43 8.15 -13.65
C TRP A 261 1.41 6.97 -13.68
N VAL A 262 1.88 6.60 -14.87
CA VAL A 262 2.97 5.65 -15.06
C VAL A 262 4.08 6.40 -15.77
N SER A 263 5.20 6.53 -15.08
CA SER A 263 6.29 7.42 -15.46
C SER A 263 7.29 6.75 -16.40
N ASP A 264 7.65 7.43 -17.48
CA ASP A 264 8.79 7.02 -18.32
C ASP A 264 10.12 7.62 -17.77
N ASP A 265 10.08 8.58 -16.84
CA ASP A 265 11.24 8.96 -16.02
C ASP A 265 11.60 7.78 -15.09
N GLN A 266 12.84 7.26 -15.14
CA GLN A 266 13.28 6.07 -14.40
C GLN A 266 13.01 6.13 -12.89
N TRP A 267 13.22 7.33 -12.33
CA TRP A 267 13.09 7.69 -10.92
C TRP A 267 11.66 8.00 -10.47
N GLY A 268 10.68 7.95 -11.37
CA GLY A 268 9.36 8.57 -11.19
C GLY A 268 8.49 8.04 -10.04
N TRP A 269 8.78 6.85 -9.49
CA TRP A 269 7.93 6.19 -8.48
C TRP A 269 7.58 7.07 -7.28
N LEU A 270 8.57 7.39 -6.45
CA LEU A 270 8.36 8.17 -5.23
C LEU A 270 7.94 9.62 -5.55
N PRO A 271 8.55 10.32 -6.54
CA PRO A 271 8.19 11.70 -6.82
C PRO A 271 6.81 11.94 -7.44
N TYR A 272 6.17 10.93 -8.04
CA TYR A 272 4.81 11.06 -8.57
C TYR A 272 3.73 10.42 -7.66
N HIS A 273 4.07 9.45 -6.79
CA HIS A 273 3.10 8.75 -5.94
C HIS A 273 3.16 9.10 -4.44
N TYR A 274 4.28 9.69 -3.97
CA TYR A 274 4.56 9.87 -2.53
C TYR A 274 4.97 11.30 -2.18
N GLY A 275 4.42 12.31 -2.86
CA GLY A 275 4.57 13.71 -2.45
C GLY A 275 4.05 14.69 -3.50
N ARG A 276 4.60 15.91 -3.51
CA ARG A 276 4.15 16.98 -4.41
C ARG A 276 5.30 17.82 -4.96
N TRP A 277 5.04 18.52 -6.05
CA TRP A 277 6.04 19.31 -6.77
C TRP A 277 5.81 20.80 -6.62
N THR A 278 6.90 21.55 -6.52
CA THR A 278 6.88 23.01 -6.61
C THR A 278 8.10 23.53 -7.35
N ARG A 279 7.97 24.70 -7.97
CA ARG A 279 9.05 25.38 -8.68
C ARG A 279 9.59 26.53 -7.84
N LYS A 280 10.91 26.52 -7.59
CA LYS A 280 11.64 27.63 -6.95
C LYS A 280 12.57 28.30 -7.94
N GLU A 281 12.72 29.62 -7.81
CA GLU A 281 13.50 30.45 -8.74
C GLU A 281 14.95 29.97 -8.88
N ASN A 282 15.62 29.71 -7.75
CA ASN A 282 17.04 29.32 -7.73
C ASN A 282 17.30 27.81 -7.85
N LEU A 283 16.28 26.95 -7.75
CA LEU A 283 16.45 25.49 -7.80
C LEU A 283 15.82 24.82 -9.02
N GLY A 284 14.82 25.46 -9.66
CA GLY A 284 13.97 24.80 -10.65
C GLY A 284 12.83 24.04 -9.97
N TRP A 285 12.42 22.91 -10.56
CA TRP A 285 11.45 22.01 -9.94
C TRP A 285 12.09 21.19 -8.82
N VAL A 286 11.38 21.06 -7.70
CA VAL A 286 11.74 20.18 -6.58
C VAL A 286 10.52 19.38 -6.13
N TRP A 287 10.76 18.12 -5.76
CA TRP A 287 9.80 17.24 -5.11
C TRP A 287 9.92 17.36 -3.59
N VAL A 288 8.78 17.50 -2.92
CA VAL A 288 8.64 17.45 -1.46
C VAL A 288 7.95 16.14 -1.09
N PRO A 289 8.62 15.23 -0.36
CA PRO A 289 8.02 13.98 0.10
C PRO A 289 6.79 14.19 0.97
N ALA A 290 5.86 13.24 0.91
CA ALA A 290 4.73 13.15 1.81
C ALA A 290 5.18 12.75 3.23
N LYS A 291 4.36 13.08 4.23
CA LYS A 291 4.55 12.64 5.62
C LYS A 291 3.74 11.36 5.93
N THR A 292 3.26 10.67 4.89
CA THR A 292 2.36 9.52 4.98
C THR A 292 2.64 8.54 3.83
N ALA A 293 2.83 7.26 4.16
CA ALA A 293 3.13 6.18 3.20
C ALA A 293 1.88 5.76 2.38
N VAL A 294 1.08 6.74 1.96
CA VAL A 294 -0.22 6.57 1.32
C VAL A 294 -0.05 6.80 -0.18
N PHE A 295 0.09 5.71 -0.95
CA PHE A 295 0.18 5.75 -2.41
C PHE A 295 -0.87 6.68 -3.04
N LYS A 296 -0.44 7.59 -3.92
CA LYS A 296 -1.31 8.49 -4.69
C LYS A 296 -1.29 8.15 -6.18
N PRO A 297 -2.45 8.13 -6.87
CA PRO A 297 -2.48 7.95 -8.33
C PRO A 297 -1.69 9.02 -9.09
N GLY A 298 -1.64 10.24 -8.56
CA GLY A 298 -0.87 11.37 -9.05
C GLY A 298 -1.50 12.67 -8.55
N GLU A 299 -0.71 13.51 -7.86
CA GLU A 299 -1.20 14.72 -7.19
C GLU A 299 -1.20 15.91 -8.17
N VAL A 300 -2.20 15.93 -9.06
CA VAL A 300 -2.35 16.91 -10.16
C VAL A 300 -3.68 17.67 -10.13
N TYR A 301 -3.70 18.87 -10.72
CA TYR A 301 -4.93 19.48 -11.22
C TYR A 301 -5.27 18.91 -12.60
N TRP A 302 -6.56 18.84 -12.92
CA TRP A 302 -7.04 18.39 -14.23
C TRP A 302 -7.73 19.53 -14.99
N MET A 303 -7.57 19.52 -16.32
CA MET A 303 -8.28 20.33 -17.28
C MET A 303 -8.93 19.42 -18.34
N ARG A 304 -10.16 19.72 -18.76
CA ARG A 304 -10.90 18.98 -19.78
C ARG A 304 -11.45 19.92 -20.85
N GLY A 305 -11.08 19.66 -22.10
CA GLY A 305 -11.69 20.23 -23.30
C GLY A 305 -12.50 19.19 -24.07
N ALA A 306 -12.94 19.54 -25.29
CA ALA A 306 -13.82 18.67 -26.09
C ALA A 306 -13.13 17.41 -26.66
N LYS A 307 -11.82 17.48 -26.94
CA LYS A 307 -10.99 16.36 -27.46
C LYS A 307 -9.60 16.30 -26.82
N LEU A 308 -9.41 16.98 -25.69
CA LEU A 308 -8.12 17.12 -25.02
C LEU A 308 -8.27 17.07 -23.50
N ALA A 309 -7.26 16.52 -22.86
CA ALA A 309 -7.02 16.64 -21.43
C ALA A 309 -5.77 17.50 -21.22
N GLY A 310 -5.73 18.22 -20.10
CA GLY A 310 -4.53 18.87 -19.59
C GLY A 310 -4.35 18.57 -18.11
N TRP A 311 -3.12 18.60 -17.63
CA TRP A 311 -2.80 18.40 -16.21
C TRP A 311 -1.49 19.05 -15.83
N GLY A 312 -1.27 19.23 -14.53
CA GLY A 312 0.00 19.66 -13.97
C GLY A 312 0.03 19.48 -12.46
N PRO A 313 1.20 19.62 -11.82
CA PRO A 313 1.36 19.32 -10.40
C PRO A 313 0.52 20.24 -9.49
N LEU A 314 0.03 19.71 -8.37
CA LEU A 314 -0.41 20.50 -7.22
C LEU A 314 0.78 20.82 -6.30
N ALA A 315 0.76 21.99 -5.67
CA ALA A 315 1.82 22.40 -4.75
C ALA A 315 1.74 21.66 -3.41
N PRO A 316 2.87 21.51 -2.68
CA PRO A 316 2.88 21.05 -1.29
C PRO A 316 1.93 21.89 -0.43
N GLY A 317 1.05 21.24 0.35
CA GLY A 317 0.06 21.91 1.21
C GLY A 317 -1.15 22.52 0.50
N GLU A 318 -1.27 22.41 -0.83
CA GLU A 318 -2.37 23.03 -1.58
C GLU A 318 -3.70 22.24 -1.50
N GLU A 319 -4.69 22.77 -0.77
CA GLU A 319 -6.08 22.27 -0.80
C GLU A 319 -6.83 22.81 -2.04
N TRP A 320 -6.37 22.42 -3.23
CA TRP A 320 -6.93 22.93 -4.49
C TRP A 320 -8.39 22.51 -4.71
N ASN A 321 -9.18 23.42 -5.27
CA ASN A 321 -10.52 23.15 -5.77
C ASN A 321 -10.96 24.19 -6.82
N LEU A 322 -12.03 23.87 -7.55
CA LEU A 322 -12.52 24.61 -8.74
C LEU A 322 -12.92 26.10 -8.56
N SER A 323 -12.72 26.73 -7.40
CA SER A 323 -12.96 28.18 -7.23
C SER A 323 -11.79 29.07 -7.65
N ALA A 324 -10.61 28.50 -7.90
CA ALA A 324 -9.41 29.26 -8.30
C ALA A 324 -8.50 28.43 -9.21
N ALA A 325 -7.59 29.10 -9.92
CA ALA A 325 -6.49 28.43 -10.61
C ALA A 325 -5.53 27.78 -9.58
N PRO A 326 -4.96 26.61 -9.86
CA PRO A 326 -3.93 25.97 -9.03
C PRO A 326 -2.66 26.83 -8.89
N LEU A 327 -1.94 26.70 -7.78
CA LEU A 327 -0.74 27.49 -7.48
C LEU A 327 0.40 27.29 -8.50
N GLN A 328 0.52 26.10 -9.11
CA GLN A 328 1.53 25.79 -10.14
C GLN A 328 1.02 26.01 -11.58
N TYR A 329 -0.22 26.50 -11.77
CA TYR A 329 -0.81 26.61 -13.10
C TYR A 329 -0.16 27.71 -13.95
N LEU A 330 0.48 27.29 -15.04
CA LEU A 330 0.93 28.10 -16.17
C LEU A 330 0.82 27.21 -17.42
N ASN A 331 0.47 27.74 -18.60
CA ASN A 331 0.40 26.95 -19.85
C ASN A 331 1.70 26.17 -20.14
N VAL A 332 2.86 26.78 -19.82
CA VAL A 332 4.18 26.13 -19.95
C VAL A 332 4.41 24.98 -18.96
N ASN A 333 3.73 24.98 -17.81
CA ASN A 333 3.75 23.93 -16.79
C ASN A 333 2.62 22.89 -16.97
N THR A 334 1.68 23.10 -17.89
CA THR A 334 0.55 22.19 -18.12
C THR A 334 0.88 21.23 -19.28
N THR A 335 0.97 19.94 -18.99
CA THR A 335 1.01 18.87 -20.00
C THR A 335 -0.37 18.76 -20.64
N PHE A 336 -0.43 18.49 -21.94
CA PHE A 336 -1.68 18.25 -22.67
C PHE A 336 -1.56 16.98 -23.51
N ALA A 337 -2.69 16.30 -23.71
CA ALA A 337 -2.80 15.13 -24.56
C ALA A 337 -4.14 15.12 -25.32
N ALA A 338 -4.20 14.33 -26.38
CA ALA A 338 -5.46 13.94 -26.99
C ALA A 338 -6.26 13.12 -25.96
N PHE A 339 -7.54 13.44 -25.79
CA PHE A 339 -8.42 12.73 -24.86
C PHE A 339 -9.75 12.45 -25.54
N GLN A 340 -10.19 11.20 -25.46
CA GLN A 340 -11.54 10.77 -25.81
C GLN A 340 -12.20 10.20 -24.56
N GLN A 341 -13.53 10.17 -24.53
CA GLN A 341 -14.22 9.39 -23.51
C GLN A 341 -13.84 7.91 -23.66
N ASP A 342 -13.84 7.18 -22.55
CA ASP A 342 -13.57 5.74 -22.51
C ASP A 342 -12.11 5.33 -22.86
N ALA A 343 -11.20 6.30 -22.88
CA ALA A 343 -9.76 6.08 -23.02
C ALA A 343 -9.14 5.46 -21.76
N ALA A 344 -8.84 4.15 -21.79
CA ALA A 344 -8.18 3.44 -20.68
C ALA A 344 -6.71 3.86 -20.44
N ALA A 345 -6.11 4.61 -21.37
CA ALA A 345 -4.82 5.28 -21.20
C ALA A 345 -4.82 6.65 -21.88
N ILE A 346 -4.02 7.59 -21.36
CA ILE A 346 -3.85 8.94 -21.89
C ILE A 346 -2.35 9.22 -22.01
N ASP A 347 -1.86 9.27 -23.24
CA ASP A 347 -0.44 9.48 -23.57
C ASP A 347 -0.24 10.90 -24.15
N PRO A 348 0.62 11.75 -23.55
CA PRO A 348 1.00 13.05 -24.10
C PRO A 348 2.04 12.97 -25.23
N ALA A 349 2.68 11.82 -25.46
CA ALA A 349 3.73 11.68 -26.46
C ALA A 349 3.22 12.04 -27.87
N GLY A 350 3.99 12.88 -28.57
CA GLY A 350 3.63 13.37 -29.91
C GLY A 350 2.46 14.38 -29.97
N PHE A 351 1.86 14.79 -28.84
CA PHE A 351 0.75 15.73 -28.86
C PHE A 351 1.19 17.16 -29.23
N THR A 352 0.90 17.58 -30.47
CA THR A 352 1.22 18.93 -30.98
C THR A 352 0.13 19.98 -30.73
N GLY A 353 -1.06 19.57 -30.28
CA GLY A 353 -2.26 20.41 -30.19
C GLY A 353 -2.34 21.34 -28.97
N ARG A 354 -1.21 21.78 -28.39
CA ARG A 354 -1.20 22.64 -27.18
C ARG A 354 -1.96 23.96 -27.42
N PRO A 355 -3.00 24.29 -26.64
CA PRO A 355 -3.70 25.56 -26.77
C PRO A 355 -2.80 26.76 -26.49
N LYS A 356 -2.96 27.85 -27.27
CA LYS A 356 -2.32 29.15 -26.94
C LYS A 356 -2.93 29.75 -25.67
N ASP A 357 -4.25 29.65 -25.55
CA ASP A 357 -5.01 29.95 -24.34
C ASP A 357 -5.73 28.67 -23.86
N PRO A 358 -5.25 28.03 -22.78
CA PRO A 358 -5.88 26.82 -22.25
C PRO A 358 -7.24 27.07 -21.60
N LEU A 359 -7.51 28.26 -21.06
CA LEU A 359 -8.76 28.55 -20.32
C LEU A 359 -9.95 28.76 -21.28
N LEU A 360 -9.68 29.15 -22.52
CA LEU A 360 -10.68 29.14 -23.61
C LEU A 360 -10.88 27.74 -24.22
N ALA A 361 -9.90 26.84 -24.11
CA ALA A 361 -9.93 25.50 -24.73
C ALA A 361 -10.39 24.37 -23.80
N ALA A 362 -10.22 24.54 -22.48
CA ALA A 362 -10.54 23.55 -21.46
C ALA A 362 -10.88 24.21 -20.12
N THR A 363 -11.81 23.60 -19.39
CA THR A 363 -12.13 24.01 -18.01
C THR A 363 -11.40 23.13 -16.99
N PHE A 364 -11.12 23.66 -15.80
CA PHE A 364 -10.64 22.86 -14.68
C PHE A 364 -11.69 21.82 -14.24
N THR A 365 -11.24 20.63 -13.85
CA THR A 365 -12.07 19.56 -13.28
C THR A 365 -11.34 18.91 -12.11
N LEU A 366 -12.09 18.25 -11.21
CA LEU A 366 -11.49 17.48 -10.10
C LEU A 366 -10.93 16.14 -10.57
N ALA A 367 -11.50 15.58 -11.63
CA ALA A 367 -11.05 14.36 -12.30
C ALA A 367 -11.53 14.33 -13.77
N LEU A 368 -10.87 13.52 -14.59
CA LEU A 368 -11.42 13.08 -15.88
C LEU A 368 -12.49 12.00 -15.69
N PRO A 369 -13.44 11.81 -16.62
CA PRO A 369 -14.43 10.75 -16.51
C PRO A 369 -13.77 9.36 -16.57
N SER A 370 -14.27 8.45 -15.74
CA SER A 370 -13.97 7.03 -15.82
C SER A 370 -14.36 6.45 -17.17
N PRO A 371 -13.55 5.56 -17.77
CA PRO A 371 -14.00 4.70 -18.85
C PRO A 371 -15.17 3.80 -18.44
N ALA A 372 -15.99 3.42 -19.42
CA ALA A 372 -16.98 2.36 -19.29
C ALA A 372 -16.32 1.05 -18.81
N LEU A 373 -16.97 0.37 -17.86
CA LEU A 373 -16.56 -0.95 -17.41
C LEU A 373 -16.65 -1.94 -18.57
N LEU A 374 -15.52 -2.57 -18.93
CA LEU A 374 -15.49 -3.67 -19.89
C LEU A 374 -16.31 -4.83 -19.33
N ALA A 375 -17.51 -5.08 -19.89
CA ALA A 375 -18.41 -6.13 -19.40
C ALA A 375 -17.77 -7.52 -19.40
N SER A 376 -16.83 -7.79 -20.31
CA SER A 376 -16.02 -9.02 -20.32
C SER A 376 -15.23 -9.26 -19.02
N ARG A 377 -14.92 -8.23 -18.22
CA ARG A 377 -14.28 -8.37 -16.90
C ARG A 377 -15.18 -9.02 -15.84
N LEU A 378 -16.49 -9.11 -16.06
CA LEU A 378 -17.43 -9.72 -15.09
C LEU A 378 -17.36 -11.25 -15.11
N ASP A 379 -17.22 -11.84 -16.31
CA ASP A 379 -17.21 -13.28 -16.54
C ASP A 379 -15.80 -13.85 -16.84
N ALA A 380 -14.77 -13.00 -16.89
CA ALA A 380 -13.41 -13.40 -17.23
C ALA A 380 -12.73 -14.19 -16.12
N THR A 381 -12.66 -15.50 -16.30
CA THR A 381 -11.77 -16.40 -15.57
C THR A 381 -10.42 -16.53 -16.29
N ARG A 382 -9.36 -16.76 -15.52
CA ARG A 382 -8.07 -17.25 -16.01
C ARG A 382 -8.00 -18.78 -15.87
N PRO A 383 -7.08 -19.45 -16.57
CA PRO A 383 -6.59 -20.75 -16.14
C PRO A 383 -6.07 -20.67 -14.69
N GLU A 384 -6.33 -21.70 -13.89
CA GLU A 384 -5.65 -21.85 -12.60
C GLU A 384 -4.16 -22.08 -12.84
N LEU A 385 -3.31 -21.45 -12.04
CA LEU A 385 -1.87 -21.70 -12.07
C LEU A 385 -1.56 -23.11 -11.58
N ARG A 386 -0.47 -23.70 -12.06
CA ARG A 386 0.08 -24.99 -11.61
C ARG A 386 0.47 -24.97 -10.12
N ALA A 387 0.74 -23.79 -9.56
CA ALA A 387 0.92 -23.55 -8.12
C ALA A 387 -0.38 -23.66 -7.30
N GLY A 388 -1.53 -23.77 -7.97
CA GLY A 388 -2.87 -23.76 -7.38
C GLY A 388 -3.35 -22.35 -7.04
N SER A 389 -4.69 -22.16 -7.01
CA SER A 389 -5.31 -20.93 -6.51
C SER A 389 -5.24 -20.88 -4.97
N THR A 390 -4.03 -20.65 -4.44
CA THR A 390 -3.72 -20.66 -3.01
C THR A 390 -4.12 -19.37 -2.31
N ARG A 391 -5.28 -18.77 -2.68
CA ARG A 391 -5.82 -17.59 -1.98
C ARG A 391 -5.86 -17.86 -0.49
N VAL A 392 -5.13 -17.07 0.28
CA VAL A 392 -5.00 -17.26 1.73
C VAL A 392 -6.27 -16.76 2.39
N MET A 393 -7.34 -17.56 2.30
CA MET A 393 -8.54 -17.34 3.09
C MET A 393 -8.14 -17.42 4.57
N PRO A 394 -8.20 -16.32 5.34
CA PRO A 394 -7.89 -16.38 6.75
C PRO A 394 -8.96 -17.25 7.41
N VAL A 395 -8.56 -18.44 7.87
CA VAL A 395 -9.44 -19.37 8.58
C VAL A 395 -9.70 -18.81 9.97
N LEU A 396 -10.64 -17.85 10.03
CA LEU A 396 -11.34 -17.47 11.22
C LEU A 396 -12.38 -18.55 11.51
N ASP A 397 -12.15 -19.32 12.57
CA ASP A 397 -13.05 -20.38 13.01
C ASP A 397 -14.51 -19.90 13.08
N GLY A 398 -15.38 -20.53 12.27
CA GLY A 398 -16.83 -20.31 12.31
C GLY A 398 -17.41 -19.20 11.44
N VAL A 399 -16.66 -18.55 10.52
CA VAL A 399 -17.21 -17.50 9.63
C VAL A 399 -17.02 -17.69 8.12
N THR A 400 -16.22 -18.64 7.65
CA THR A 400 -16.22 -19.02 6.23
C THR A 400 -17.33 -20.02 5.92
N PHE A 401 -18.22 -19.69 4.98
CA PHE A 401 -19.10 -20.69 4.36
C PHE A 401 -18.22 -21.72 3.63
N GLN A 402 -18.28 -22.98 4.05
CA GLN A 402 -17.73 -24.06 3.25
C GLN A 402 -18.51 -24.15 1.94
N SER A 403 -17.83 -23.97 0.81
CA SER A 403 -18.28 -24.55 -0.46
C SER A 403 -18.49 -26.05 -0.27
N ALA A 404 -19.47 -26.62 -0.97
CA ALA A 404 -19.95 -27.99 -0.72
C ALA A 404 -18.78 -29.00 -0.62
N PRO A 405 -18.84 -29.96 0.33
CA PRO A 405 -17.72 -30.85 0.59
C PRO A 405 -17.31 -31.59 -0.68
N ALA A 406 -16.01 -31.57 -0.97
CA ALA A 406 -15.41 -32.48 -1.93
C ALA A 406 -15.84 -33.93 -1.59
N PRO A 407 -16.05 -34.80 -2.59
CA PRO A 407 -16.58 -36.15 -2.36
C PRO A 407 -15.74 -36.86 -1.31
N THR A 408 -16.39 -37.33 -0.24
CA THR A 408 -15.72 -37.82 0.96
C THR A 408 -14.70 -38.89 0.62
N ILE A 409 -13.41 -38.52 0.68
CA ILE A 409 -12.33 -39.51 0.72
C ILE A 409 -12.55 -40.29 2.01
N VAL A 410 -13.01 -41.53 1.86
CA VAL A 410 -13.13 -42.45 2.99
C VAL A 410 -11.71 -42.78 3.42
N ILE A 411 -11.24 -42.07 4.46
CA ILE A 411 -9.98 -42.40 5.13
C ILE A 411 -10.24 -43.69 5.90
N THR A 412 -10.13 -44.83 5.21
CA THR A 412 -9.60 -46.02 5.86
C THR A 412 -8.20 -45.63 6.29
N ASN A 413 -7.95 -45.59 7.60
CA ASN A 413 -6.60 -45.39 8.13
C ASN A 413 -5.65 -46.33 7.37
N PRO A 414 -4.57 -45.82 6.74
CA PRO A 414 -3.58 -46.71 6.17
C PRO A 414 -3.09 -47.64 7.29
N PRO A 415 -2.82 -48.93 7.01
CA PRO A 415 -2.21 -49.81 7.98
C PRO A 415 -0.96 -49.14 8.55
N ALA A 416 -0.76 -49.25 9.87
CA ALA A 416 0.43 -48.68 10.52
C ALA A 416 1.68 -49.11 9.74
N PRO A 417 2.59 -48.19 9.39
CA PRO A 417 3.72 -48.51 8.54
C PRO A 417 4.52 -49.65 9.17
N PRO A 418 4.97 -50.66 8.39
CA PRO A 418 5.80 -51.73 8.93
C PRO A 418 7.04 -51.12 9.58
N PRO A 419 7.52 -51.67 10.71
CA PRO A 419 8.66 -51.12 11.42
C PRO A 419 9.88 -51.04 10.48
N VAL A 420 10.55 -49.90 10.48
CA VAL A 420 11.75 -49.67 9.66
C VAL A 420 12.85 -50.62 10.12
N VAL A 421 13.02 -51.73 9.41
CA VAL A 421 14.12 -52.66 9.63
C VAL A 421 15.40 -52.00 9.12
N VAL A 422 16.13 -51.35 10.03
CA VAL A 422 17.50 -50.90 9.78
C VAL A 422 18.37 -52.14 9.65
N ILE A 423 18.60 -52.60 8.42
CA ILE A 423 19.57 -53.65 8.13
C ILE A 423 20.96 -53.04 8.28
N THR A 424 21.49 -53.05 9.50
CA THR A 424 22.93 -52.92 9.72
C THR A 424 23.65 -54.06 9.00
N PRO A 425 24.73 -53.81 8.24
CA PRO A 425 25.58 -54.90 7.76
C PRO A 425 26.10 -55.73 8.95
N PRO A 426 26.37 -57.03 8.77
CA PRO A 426 26.88 -57.87 9.85
C PRO A 426 28.26 -57.36 10.30
N PRO A 427 28.59 -57.44 11.61
CA PRO A 427 29.92 -57.10 12.09
C PRO A 427 30.97 -58.11 11.60
N ASP A 428 32.19 -57.63 11.36
CA ASP A 428 33.34 -58.46 11.04
C ASP A 428 33.67 -59.48 12.16
N PRO A 429 34.25 -60.64 11.82
CA PRO A 429 34.59 -61.67 12.80
C PRO A 429 35.67 -61.19 13.81
N PRO A 430 35.62 -61.66 15.06
CA PRO A 430 36.50 -61.16 16.12
C PRO A 430 37.94 -61.70 16.04
N ASP A 431 38.91 -60.81 16.15
CA ASP A 431 40.33 -61.13 16.34
C ASP A 431 40.62 -61.47 17.84
N PRO A 432 41.58 -62.36 18.18
CA PRO A 432 41.66 -62.92 19.54
C PRO A 432 42.13 -61.97 20.66
N GLN A 433 41.22 -61.72 21.60
CA GLN A 433 41.42 -61.55 23.05
C GLN A 433 42.72 -60.86 23.57
N THR A 434 42.57 -59.62 24.07
CA THR A 434 43.26 -59.19 25.31
C THR A 434 42.32 -58.41 26.23
N THR A 435 42.03 -58.96 27.41
CA THR A 435 41.42 -58.29 28.58
C THR A 435 42.05 -58.90 29.86
N PRO A 436 41.92 -58.34 31.09
CA PRO A 436 40.99 -57.28 31.50
C PRO A 436 41.48 -56.24 32.57
N VAL A 437 40.55 -55.34 32.95
CA VAL A 437 40.46 -54.54 34.21
C VAL A 437 41.32 -53.26 34.39
N ALA A 438 40.62 -52.12 34.22
CA ALA A 438 40.54 -50.90 35.05
C ALA A 438 41.77 -50.06 35.47
N VAL A 439 41.64 -48.75 35.24
CA VAL A 439 42.21 -47.64 36.03
C VAL A 439 41.06 -46.70 36.43
N ALA A 440 41.12 -46.09 37.62
CA ALA A 440 40.04 -45.25 38.15
C ALA A 440 40.19 -43.75 37.81
N TYR A 441 39.06 -43.04 37.72
CA TYR A 441 39.01 -41.58 37.51
C TYR A 441 38.47 -40.82 38.74
N PRO A 442 39.24 -39.86 39.27
CA PRO A 442 38.73 -38.71 40.01
C PRO A 442 38.84 -37.41 39.18
N VAL A 443 37.89 -36.48 39.37
CA VAL A 443 37.81 -35.20 38.62
C VAL A 443 38.80 -34.16 39.16
N PRO A 444 39.28 -33.22 38.31
CA PRO A 444 38.91 -31.82 38.54
C PRO A 444 38.62 -31.00 37.26
N VAL A 445 38.05 -29.81 37.45
CA VAL A 445 37.66 -28.84 36.40
C VAL A 445 38.86 -28.00 35.94
N TYR A 446 38.96 -27.69 34.64
CA TYR A 446 39.56 -26.43 34.16
C TYR A 446 39.03 -26.00 32.78
N THR A 447 39.23 -24.73 32.41
CA THR A 447 38.60 -24.05 31.28
C THR A 447 39.52 -23.82 30.07
N GLY A 448 39.04 -24.19 28.87
CA GLY A 448 39.26 -23.45 27.62
C GLY A 448 40.57 -23.62 26.85
N ILE A 449 40.45 -23.87 25.55
CA ILE A 449 41.34 -23.42 24.46
C ILE A 449 40.53 -23.45 23.15
N LEU A 450 40.81 -22.53 22.23
CA LEU A 450 40.13 -22.43 20.93
C LEU A 450 40.89 -23.25 19.86
N VAL A 451 40.17 -23.89 18.94
CA VAL A 451 40.74 -24.48 17.71
C VAL A 451 39.80 -24.15 16.55
N ASN A 452 40.32 -23.47 15.51
CA ASN A 452 39.52 -23.05 14.36
C ASN A 452 39.21 -24.24 13.41
N PRO A 453 38.03 -24.25 12.76
CA PRO A 453 37.82 -24.94 11.50
C PRO A 453 38.71 -24.33 10.38
N PRO A 454 38.95 -25.04 9.27
CA PRO A 454 39.71 -24.50 8.14
C PRO A 454 38.97 -23.35 7.44
N ASP A 455 39.73 -22.35 6.96
CA ASP A 455 39.17 -21.20 6.25
C ASP A 455 38.57 -21.63 4.89
N HIS A 456 37.25 -21.46 4.76
CA HIS A 456 36.59 -21.44 3.45
C HIS A 456 36.78 -20.04 2.82
N PRO A 457 37.06 -19.93 1.51
CA PRO A 457 37.42 -18.65 0.90
C PRO A 457 36.21 -17.70 0.82
N ASP A 458 36.36 -16.50 1.38
CA ASP A 458 35.42 -15.38 1.22
C ASP A 458 35.14 -15.11 -0.27
N TYR A 459 33.88 -15.26 -0.69
CA TYR A 459 33.37 -14.66 -1.94
C TYR A 459 33.16 -13.14 -1.79
N SER A 460 34.13 -12.45 -1.17
CA SER A 460 34.04 -11.03 -0.82
C SER A 460 35.38 -10.27 -0.76
N ARG A 461 36.40 -10.70 -1.52
CA ARG A 461 37.49 -9.83 -2.04
C ARG A 461 38.36 -10.53 -3.08
N ARG A 462 38.50 -9.94 -4.27
CA ARG A 462 39.71 -10.06 -5.09
C ARG A 462 40.29 -8.67 -5.36
N PRO A 463 41.57 -8.41 -5.04
CA PRO A 463 42.26 -7.21 -5.52
C PRO A 463 42.41 -7.26 -7.05
N VAL A 464 42.33 -6.09 -7.69
CA VAL A 464 42.72 -5.93 -9.10
C VAL A 464 44.25 -6.06 -9.19
N PRO A 465 44.82 -6.88 -10.09
CA PRO A 465 46.26 -6.97 -10.26
C PRO A 465 46.82 -5.65 -10.86
N PRO A 466 48.00 -5.17 -10.41
CA PRO A 466 48.58 -3.93 -10.92
C PRO A 466 49.06 -4.09 -12.36
N VAL A 467 48.71 -3.12 -13.21
CA VAL A 467 49.27 -3.01 -14.57
C VAL A 467 50.74 -2.58 -14.50
N PRO A 468 51.68 -3.24 -15.20
CA PRO A 468 53.07 -2.81 -15.26
C PRO A 468 53.20 -1.47 -16.02
N GLY A 469 53.50 -0.39 -15.30
CA GLY A 469 53.78 0.92 -15.90
C GLY A 469 55.24 1.04 -16.33
N THR A 470 55.49 1.29 -17.62
CA THR A 470 56.80 1.75 -18.11
C THR A 470 57.03 3.20 -17.72
N ALA A 471 58.18 3.52 -17.13
CA ALA A 471 58.45 4.82 -16.50
C ALA A 471 58.96 5.91 -17.46
N SER A 472 58.76 7.18 -17.11
CA SER A 472 59.82 8.18 -17.25
C SER A 472 59.72 9.39 -16.28
N THR A 473 60.81 9.60 -15.56
CA THR A 473 61.33 10.78 -14.82
C THR A 473 60.51 12.08 -14.60
N ALA A 474 60.30 12.38 -13.30
CA ALA A 474 60.73 13.59 -12.55
C ALA A 474 60.35 15.04 -12.99
N GLY A 475 59.86 15.85 -12.02
CA GLY A 475 59.55 17.29 -12.22
C GLY A 475 59.09 18.09 -10.97
N THR A 476 60.00 18.29 -10.01
CA THR A 476 60.15 19.38 -8.99
C THR A 476 58.96 20.31 -8.60
N LYS A 477 58.66 20.40 -7.28
CA LYS A 477 57.84 21.42 -6.53
C LYS A 477 58.75 22.62 -6.09
N PRO A 478 58.33 23.72 -5.39
CA PRO A 478 57.03 24.22 -4.85
C PRO A 478 56.85 25.77 -5.15
N PRO A 479 56.36 26.71 -4.28
CA PRO A 479 55.42 26.71 -3.14
C PRO A 479 54.30 27.81 -3.14
N VAL A 480 53.38 27.63 -2.18
CA VAL A 480 52.43 28.55 -1.46
C VAL A 480 52.55 30.09 -1.60
N GLY A 481 51.38 30.78 -1.61
CA GLY A 481 51.18 32.19 -1.23
C GLY A 481 49.80 32.46 -0.56
N PRO A 482 49.67 33.37 0.45
CA PRO A 482 48.43 33.60 1.24
C PRO A 482 47.59 34.85 0.77
N PRO A 483 46.44 35.21 1.41
CA PRO A 483 45.34 35.94 0.75
C PRO A 483 45.30 37.47 0.94
N ALA A 484 44.40 38.15 0.21
CA ALA A 484 44.10 39.58 0.37
C ALA A 484 42.64 39.94 0.04
N ALA A 485 42.10 40.95 0.74
CA ALA A 485 40.85 41.67 0.49
C ALA A 485 40.84 42.97 1.33
N PRO A 486 39.92 43.94 1.11
CA PRO A 486 39.23 44.34 -0.11
C PRO A 486 39.79 45.71 -0.61
N PRO A 487 39.03 46.52 -1.38
CA PRO A 487 38.61 47.80 -0.78
C PRO A 487 37.17 48.25 -1.12
N ALA A 488 36.69 49.25 -0.37
CA ALA A 488 35.53 50.09 -0.72
C ALA A 488 36.05 51.46 -1.26
N SER A 489 35.28 52.50 -1.59
CA SER A 489 33.84 52.80 -1.48
C SER A 489 33.48 53.95 -2.45
N SER A 490 32.19 54.12 -2.81
CA SER A 490 31.59 55.44 -3.09
C SER A 490 30.06 55.41 -3.19
N GLY A 491 29.42 56.33 -2.48
CA GLY A 491 28.08 56.88 -2.79
C GLY A 491 28.23 58.38 -3.08
N PRO A 492 27.20 59.24 -2.90
CA PRO A 492 25.85 58.99 -2.39
C PRO A 492 24.72 59.54 -3.30
N GLY A 493 23.45 59.37 -2.89
CA GLY A 493 22.31 60.01 -3.59
C GLY A 493 20.93 59.80 -2.94
N ALA A 494 20.55 60.67 -1.99
CA ALA A 494 19.20 60.82 -1.42
C ALA A 494 19.10 62.25 -0.81
N PRO A 495 17.91 62.91 -0.75
CA PRO A 495 17.01 62.67 0.38
C PRO A 495 15.49 63.01 0.22
N ARG A 496 14.61 62.10 0.71
CA ARG A 496 13.30 62.40 1.39
C ARG A 496 12.27 63.22 0.55
N HIS A 497 11.12 63.73 0.99
CA HIS A 497 10.24 63.70 2.20
C HIS A 497 8.77 63.69 1.67
N ASP A 498 7.66 63.31 2.33
CA ASP A 498 7.30 62.48 3.50
C ASP A 498 5.75 62.22 3.45
N ALA A 499 5.16 61.46 4.39
CA ALA A 499 3.70 61.20 4.47
C ALA A 499 2.91 62.29 5.23
N PRO A 500 1.55 62.34 5.10
CA PRO A 500 0.75 62.09 6.31
C PRO A 500 -0.58 61.32 6.11
N ARG A 501 -1.14 60.86 7.23
CA ARG A 501 -2.45 60.19 7.40
C ARG A 501 -3.60 61.21 7.45
N PRO A 502 -4.85 60.80 7.18
CA PRO A 502 -5.88 61.02 8.22
C PRO A 502 -6.87 59.84 8.40
N SER A 503 -7.57 59.82 9.53
CA SER A 503 -8.71 58.94 9.87
C SER A 503 -9.39 59.51 11.15
N PRO A 504 -10.64 59.17 11.49
CA PRO A 504 -11.73 58.56 10.71
C PRO A 504 -13.02 59.42 10.70
N VAL A 505 -14.06 58.99 10.00
CA VAL A 505 -15.47 59.32 10.31
C VAL A 505 -16.30 58.04 10.18
N GLU A 506 -17.14 57.75 11.18
CA GLU A 506 -18.05 56.61 11.18
C GLU A 506 -19.43 56.99 10.64
N THR A 507 -20.11 56.10 9.91
CA THR A 507 -21.45 55.56 10.26
C THR A 507 -21.98 54.59 9.21
N GLY A 508 -22.64 53.51 9.65
CA GLY A 508 -23.64 52.78 8.85
C GLY A 508 -23.20 51.45 8.18
N GLY A 509 -23.76 50.34 8.65
CA GLY A 509 -24.07 49.17 7.81
C GLY A 509 -22.96 48.14 7.54
N THR A 510 -22.66 47.28 8.50
CA THR A 510 -21.87 46.07 8.24
C THR A 510 -22.69 44.99 7.53
N GLN A 511 -22.26 44.55 6.34
CA GLN A 511 -22.66 43.26 5.78
C GLN A 511 -21.42 42.45 5.39
N LYS A 512 -21.35 41.23 5.91
CA LYS A 512 -20.18 40.34 5.88
C LYS A 512 -20.28 39.40 4.65
N PRO A 513 -19.17 39.06 3.96
CA PRO A 513 -19.22 38.14 2.81
C PRO A 513 -19.87 36.80 3.18
N ASP A 514 -20.71 36.30 2.28
CA ASP A 514 -21.68 35.28 2.61
C ASP A 514 -21.06 33.91 2.97
N ARG A 515 -21.60 33.33 4.04
CA ARG A 515 -21.11 32.07 4.61
C ARG A 515 -21.80 30.90 3.89
N PRO A 516 -21.07 29.88 3.37
CA PRO A 516 -21.72 28.70 2.82
C PRO A 516 -22.61 28.06 3.89
N PRO A 517 -23.86 27.67 3.56
CA PRO A 517 -24.83 27.17 4.55
C PRO A 517 -24.21 26.00 5.31
N ALA A 518 -24.32 26.07 6.64
CA ALA A 518 -23.86 25.01 7.54
C ALA A 518 -24.69 23.72 7.31
N SER A 519 -24.50 22.74 8.19
CA SER A 519 -25.56 21.79 8.48
C SER A 519 -26.89 22.53 8.72
N VAL A 520 -28.02 21.83 8.54
CA VAL A 520 -29.30 22.31 9.08
C VAL A 520 -29.23 22.17 10.60
N ILE A 521 -28.58 23.14 11.23
CA ILE A 521 -28.58 23.28 12.68
C ILE A 521 -30.01 23.58 13.07
N ASN A 522 -30.63 22.62 13.74
CA ASN A 522 -31.92 22.78 14.38
C ASN A 522 -31.88 24.04 15.26
N ARG A 523 -32.82 24.96 15.02
CA ARG A 523 -32.72 26.36 15.50
C ARG A 523 -32.74 26.50 17.03
N ASP A 524 -33.08 25.42 17.72
CA ASP A 524 -33.27 25.41 19.16
C ASP A 524 -32.05 24.89 19.94
N LYS A 525 -31.17 24.07 19.35
CA LYS A 525 -29.94 23.57 20.00
C LYS A 525 -28.93 24.70 20.23
N ARG A 526 -28.43 24.87 21.47
CA ARG A 526 -27.50 25.97 21.83
C ARG A 526 -26.25 25.47 22.56
N PHE A 527 -25.10 25.66 21.91
CA PHE A 527 -23.79 25.46 22.54
C PHE A 527 -23.65 26.29 23.83
N ARG A 528 -23.28 25.62 24.92
CA ARG A 528 -22.86 26.26 26.17
C ARG A 528 -21.50 26.96 25.99
N ALA A 529 -21.11 27.82 26.93
CA ALA A 529 -19.86 28.57 26.86
C ALA A 529 -18.64 27.63 26.77
N GLY A 530 -17.74 27.86 25.81
CA GLY A 530 -16.56 27.01 25.54
C GLY A 530 -16.83 25.72 24.76
N GLU A 531 -18.05 25.18 24.83
CA GLU A 531 -18.39 23.84 24.32
C GLU A 531 -18.07 23.65 22.82
N ARG A 532 -18.37 24.67 22.01
CA ARG A 532 -18.13 24.66 20.56
C ARG A 532 -16.66 24.41 20.20
N THR A 533 -15.71 24.77 21.07
CA THR A 533 -14.28 24.56 20.83
C THR A 533 -13.94 23.07 20.90
N ILE A 534 -14.38 22.37 21.95
CA ILE A 534 -14.11 20.94 22.12
C ILE A 534 -14.89 20.12 21.08
N ALA A 535 -16.15 20.49 20.80
CA ALA A 535 -16.91 19.92 19.69
C ALA A 535 -16.20 20.09 18.33
N GLY A 536 -15.53 21.23 18.12
CA GLY A 536 -14.73 21.50 16.92
C GLY A 536 -13.49 20.61 16.82
N GLU A 537 -12.75 20.41 17.91
CA GLU A 537 -11.58 19.53 17.96
C GLU A 537 -11.98 18.05 17.78
N VAL A 538 -13.07 17.58 18.40
CA VAL A 538 -13.62 16.24 18.16
C VAL A 538 -13.93 16.02 16.68
N ILE A 539 -14.63 16.95 16.02
CA ILE A 539 -14.96 16.85 14.59
C ILE A 539 -13.69 16.82 13.73
N LYS A 540 -12.73 17.68 14.04
CA LYS A 540 -11.42 17.76 13.38
C LYS A 540 -10.62 16.47 13.51
N ASP A 541 -10.57 15.86 14.69
CA ASP A 541 -9.82 14.63 14.93
C ASP A 541 -10.51 13.39 14.36
N VAL A 542 -11.85 13.30 14.40
CA VAL A 542 -12.58 12.23 13.70
C VAL A 542 -12.35 12.33 12.19
N ASN A 543 -12.42 13.53 11.60
CA ASN A 543 -12.14 13.74 10.18
C ASN A 543 -10.65 13.52 9.82
N GLY A 544 -9.73 13.74 10.77
CA GLY A 544 -8.30 13.48 10.64
C GLY A 544 -7.89 12.01 10.88
N ASN A 545 -8.84 11.13 11.23
CA ASN A 545 -8.61 9.75 11.69
C ASN A 545 -7.80 9.62 13.00
N ASN A 546 -7.68 10.70 13.79
CA ASN A 546 -7.03 10.75 15.09
C ASN A 546 -7.93 10.16 16.20
N PHE A 547 -8.55 9.00 15.96
CA PHE A 547 -9.68 8.52 16.77
C PHE A 547 -9.39 8.38 18.27
N ALA A 548 -8.16 8.03 18.66
CA ALA A 548 -7.75 7.97 20.07
C ALA A 548 -7.74 9.36 20.75
N LYS A 549 -7.36 10.42 20.03
CA LYS A 549 -7.46 11.81 20.52
C LYS A 549 -8.92 12.27 20.52
N ALA A 550 -9.69 11.91 19.48
CA ALA A 550 -11.12 12.20 19.44
C ALA A 550 -11.88 11.59 20.62
N LEU A 551 -11.52 10.39 21.11
CA LEU A 551 -12.09 9.82 22.34
C LEU A 551 -11.74 10.65 23.59
N VAL A 552 -10.49 11.11 23.74
CA VAL A 552 -10.09 11.98 24.87
C VAL A 552 -10.89 13.29 24.87
N ASP A 553 -11.06 13.92 23.70
CA ASP A 553 -11.82 15.16 23.58
C ASP A 553 -13.34 14.92 23.70
N LEU A 554 -13.85 13.74 23.33
CA LEU A 554 -15.24 13.31 23.56
C LEU A 554 -15.54 13.05 25.04
N ASP A 555 -14.62 12.40 25.75
CA ASP A 555 -14.73 12.17 27.20
C ASP A 555 -14.69 13.51 27.94
N SER A 556 -13.79 14.42 27.52
CA SER A 556 -13.75 15.80 28.01
C SER A 556 -15.06 16.55 27.73
N TRP A 557 -15.61 16.47 26.52
CA TRP A 557 -16.91 17.09 26.18
C TRP A 557 -18.06 16.50 27.02
N THR A 558 -18.07 15.19 27.20
CA THR A 558 -19.10 14.49 27.99
C THR A 558 -19.04 14.85 29.47
N GLN A 559 -17.85 14.96 30.06
CA GLN A 559 -17.67 15.37 31.46
C GLN A 559 -18.10 16.83 31.68
N HIS A 560 -17.51 17.77 30.92
CA HIS A 560 -17.72 19.21 31.12
C HIS A 560 -19.12 19.68 30.70
N TYR A 561 -19.80 18.98 29.79
CA TYR A 561 -21.10 19.38 29.23
C TYR A 561 -22.11 18.23 29.18
N HIS A 562 -22.18 17.44 30.26
CA HIS A 562 -23.09 16.29 30.36
C HIS A 562 -24.55 16.68 30.04
N GLU A 563 -25.08 17.77 30.62
CA GLU A 563 -26.42 18.33 30.37
C GLU A 563 -26.64 19.04 29.00
N SER A 564 -25.81 18.78 27.99
CA SER A 564 -25.89 19.48 26.70
C SER A 564 -26.98 18.93 25.77
N ASP A 565 -27.59 19.81 24.97
CA ASP A 565 -28.48 19.46 23.85
C ASP A 565 -27.78 18.55 22.81
N TYR A 566 -26.44 18.52 22.80
CA TYR A 566 -25.59 17.75 21.89
C TYR A 566 -25.23 16.34 22.42
N GLN A 567 -25.97 15.80 23.39
CA GLN A 567 -25.77 14.41 23.88
C GLN A 567 -25.79 13.36 22.75
N ASP A 568 -26.76 13.46 21.83
CA ASP A 568 -26.90 12.51 20.72
C ASP A 568 -25.83 12.72 19.64
N ASP A 569 -25.44 13.98 19.37
CA ASP A 569 -24.30 14.31 18.52
C ASP A 569 -22.99 13.72 19.07
N ARG A 570 -22.77 13.76 20.39
CA ARG A 570 -21.61 13.09 21.03
C ARG A 570 -21.65 11.57 20.83
N ALA A 571 -22.79 10.93 21.08
CA ALA A 571 -22.94 9.49 20.88
C ALA A 571 -22.64 9.06 19.43
N TYR A 572 -23.03 9.88 18.44
CA TYR A 572 -22.68 9.68 17.04
C TYR A 572 -21.15 9.71 16.81
N TYR A 573 -20.44 10.67 17.40
CA TYR A 573 -18.97 10.72 17.27
C TYR A 573 -18.25 9.61 18.06
N TYR A 574 -18.77 9.14 19.19
CA TYR A 574 -18.28 7.91 19.85
C TYR A 574 -18.44 6.69 18.94
N VAL A 575 -19.60 6.53 18.27
CA VAL A 575 -19.83 5.45 17.28
C VAL A 575 -18.79 5.50 16.16
N LEU A 576 -18.46 6.68 15.63
CA LEU A 576 -17.42 6.85 14.61
C LEU A 576 -16.01 6.52 15.16
N ALA A 577 -15.64 7.06 16.31
CA ALA A 577 -14.31 6.87 16.90
C ALA A 577 -14.04 5.40 17.30
N HIS A 578 -14.99 4.74 17.97
CA HIS A 578 -14.88 3.32 18.28
C HIS A 578 -14.89 2.42 17.03
N ASN A 579 -15.58 2.81 15.95
CA ASN A 579 -15.53 2.09 14.68
C ASN A 579 -14.15 2.25 14.00
N GLY A 580 -13.60 3.46 13.98
CA GLY A 580 -12.26 3.74 13.47
C GLY A 580 -11.15 3.03 14.26
N MET A 581 -11.33 2.87 15.58
CA MET A 581 -10.45 2.08 16.46
C MET A 581 -10.77 0.57 16.47
N GLN A 582 -11.68 0.10 15.62
CA GLN A 582 -12.07 -1.32 15.49
C GLN A 582 -12.53 -1.99 16.80
N GLN A 583 -13.31 -1.26 17.61
CA GLN A 583 -13.86 -1.73 18.89
C GLN A 583 -15.36 -2.05 18.75
N PRO A 584 -15.77 -3.18 18.11
CA PRO A 584 -17.16 -3.43 17.75
C PRO A 584 -18.13 -3.43 18.95
N GLY A 585 -17.71 -3.95 20.11
CA GLY A 585 -18.52 -3.88 21.34
C GLY A 585 -18.83 -2.43 21.75
N LYS A 586 -17.82 -1.56 21.71
CA LYS A 586 -17.96 -0.13 21.98
C LYS A 586 -18.76 0.63 20.93
N VAL A 587 -18.72 0.22 19.66
CA VAL A 587 -19.64 0.74 18.62
C VAL A 587 -21.09 0.45 19.00
N LEU A 588 -21.41 -0.76 19.46
CA LEU A 588 -22.78 -1.12 19.85
C LEU A 588 -23.19 -0.44 21.16
N GLU A 589 -22.30 -0.31 22.14
CA GLU A 589 -22.56 0.41 23.39
C GLU A 589 -22.83 1.91 23.13
N ALA A 590 -22.02 2.56 22.28
CA ALA A 590 -22.22 3.96 21.90
C ALA A 590 -23.47 4.18 21.02
N ALA A 591 -23.83 3.19 20.18
CA ALA A 591 -25.03 3.24 19.35
C ALA A 591 -26.33 2.99 20.14
N ALA A 592 -26.29 2.25 21.26
CA ALA A 592 -27.46 1.89 22.05
C ALA A 592 -28.42 3.05 22.39
N PRO A 593 -27.98 4.20 22.95
CA PRO A 593 -28.88 5.33 23.25
C PRO A 593 -29.50 5.97 22.01
N LEU A 594 -28.84 5.90 20.85
CA LEU A 594 -29.33 6.43 19.58
C LEU A 594 -30.34 5.49 18.92
N VAL A 595 -30.03 4.19 18.91
CA VAL A 595 -30.88 3.13 18.36
C VAL A 595 -32.16 2.96 19.17
N ALA A 596 -32.09 3.16 20.50
CA ALA A 596 -33.28 3.17 21.36
C ALA A 596 -34.25 4.32 21.06
N LYS A 597 -33.80 5.39 20.38
CA LYS A 597 -34.59 6.56 20.00
C LYS A 597 -35.13 6.49 18.55
N THR A 598 -34.77 5.45 17.78
CA THR A 598 -35.16 5.36 16.37
C THR A 598 -36.67 5.14 16.23
N GLY A 599 -37.37 6.21 15.85
CA GLY A 599 -38.84 6.30 15.87
C GLY A 599 -39.35 7.70 16.25
N GLY A 600 -38.50 8.57 16.82
CA GLY A 600 -38.77 9.99 17.05
C GLY A 600 -37.77 10.93 16.36
N ASN A 601 -37.95 12.25 16.54
CA ASN A 601 -37.15 13.33 15.95
C ASN A 601 -35.70 13.45 16.52
N SER A 602 -35.06 12.34 16.92
CA SER A 602 -33.79 12.38 17.67
C SER A 602 -32.53 12.53 16.81
N PHE A 603 -32.67 12.68 15.49
CA PHE A 603 -31.58 12.97 14.57
C PHE A 603 -31.98 14.12 13.64
N ASP A 604 -31.18 15.19 13.61
CA ASP A 604 -31.42 16.36 12.76
C ASP A 604 -31.01 16.13 11.29
N ASP A 605 -30.15 15.14 11.00
CA ASP A 605 -29.84 14.67 9.64
C ASP A 605 -30.11 13.16 9.49
N PRO A 606 -31.04 12.72 8.61
CA PRO A 606 -31.32 11.30 8.38
C PRO A 606 -30.10 10.51 7.86
N ARG A 607 -29.06 11.14 7.31
CA ARG A 607 -27.77 10.47 7.00
C ARG A 607 -27.13 9.89 8.25
N GLN A 608 -27.12 10.63 9.35
CA GLN A 608 -26.49 10.19 10.60
C GLN A 608 -27.24 8.99 11.19
N MET A 609 -28.58 9.01 11.13
CA MET A 609 -29.43 7.88 11.50
C MET A 609 -29.07 6.62 10.70
N ILE A 610 -29.11 6.69 9.36
CA ILE A 610 -28.78 5.55 8.48
C ILE A 610 -27.36 5.03 8.76
N LEU A 611 -26.38 5.92 8.98
CA LEU A 611 -25.00 5.53 9.27
C LEU A 611 -24.86 4.84 10.63
N VAL A 612 -25.50 5.33 11.70
CA VAL A 612 -25.46 4.69 13.03
C VAL A 612 -26.13 3.32 13.00
N LEU A 613 -27.31 3.22 12.37
CA LEU A 613 -28.04 1.96 12.21
C LEU A 613 -27.21 0.92 11.42
N TYR A 614 -26.54 1.36 10.35
CA TYR A 614 -25.62 0.51 9.58
C TYR A 614 -24.40 0.08 10.39
N LEU A 615 -23.69 1.01 11.04
CA LEU A 615 -22.48 0.72 11.82
C LEU A 615 -22.76 -0.20 13.01
N ALA A 616 -23.88 -0.03 13.71
CA ALA A 616 -24.32 -0.95 14.76
C ALA A 616 -24.63 -2.34 14.20
N SER A 617 -25.27 -2.42 13.04
CA SER A 617 -25.60 -3.69 12.37
C SER A 617 -24.34 -4.46 11.95
N VAL A 618 -23.41 -3.83 11.22
CA VAL A 618 -22.22 -4.53 10.71
C VAL A 618 -21.18 -4.82 11.79
N ASN A 619 -21.07 -4.00 12.85
CA ASN A 619 -20.17 -4.32 13.96
C ASN A 619 -20.71 -5.44 14.86
N ALA A 620 -22.02 -5.70 14.86
CA ALA A 620 -22.60 -6.85 15.56
C ALA A 620 -22.16 -8.19 14.97
N GLN A 621 -21.95 -8.23 13.65
CA GLN A 621 -21.45 -9.42 12.93
C GLN A 621 -19.99 -9.74 13.32
N LYS A 622 -19.22 -8.73 13.76
CA LYS A 622 -17.83 -8.88 14.23
C LYS A 622 -17.72 -9.38 15.67
N LEU A 623 -18.83 -9.57 16.39
CA LEU A 623 -18.83 -10.03 17.78
C LEU A 623 -19.02 -11.55 17.87
N PRO A 624 -18.04 -12.32 18.37
CA PRO A 624 -18.19 -13.76 18.55
C PRO A 624 -19.23 -14.10 19.62
N SER A 625 -19.22 -13.34 20.72
CA SER A 625 -20.13 -13.48 21.86
C SER A 625 -20.66 -12.11 22.30
N PRO A 626 -21.63 -11.50 21.58
CA PRO A 626 -22.23 -10.22 21.97
C PRO A 626 -23.02 -10.36 23.27
N THR A 627 -23.04 -9.31 24.10
CA THR A 627 -23.90 -9.27 25.30
C THR A 627 -25.39 -9.27 24.93
N ARG A 628 -26.27 -9.48 25.91
CA ARG A 628 -27.73 -9.36 25.72
C ARG A 628 -28.12 -7.96 25.21
N GLU A 629 -27.49 -6.91 25.73
CA GLU A 629 -27.75 -5.51 25.38
C GLU A 629 -27.22 -5.15 23.99
N GLN A 630 -26.01 -5.63 23.65
CA GLN A 630 -25.46 -5.53 22.29
C GLN A 630 -26.36 -6.28 21.29
N THR A 631 -26.84 -7.48 21.63
CA THR A 631 -27.77 -8.27 20.82
C THR A 631 -29.12 -7.56 20.60
N VAL A 632 -29.66 -6.91 21.63
CA VAL A 632 -30.88 -6.08 21.51
C VAL A 632 -30.61 -4.88 20.61
N THR A 633 -29.54 -4.11 20.86
CA THR A 633 -29.16 -2.94 20.08
C THR A 633 -28.99 -3.28 18.60
N ALA A 634 -28.22 -4.31 18.28
CA ALA A 634 -28.01 -4.75 16.91
C ALA A 634 -29.29 -5.22 16.21
N ARG A 635 -30.17 -5.94 16.92
CA ARG A 635 -31.45 -6.42 16.38
C ARG A 635 -32.44 -5.27 16.14
N THR A 636 -32.45 -4.25 16.99
CA THR A 636 -33.23 -3.03 16.78
C THR A 636 -32.64 -2.22 15.62
N ALA A 637 -31.32 -1.99 15.60
CA ALA A 637 -30.64 -1.23 14.56
C ALA A 637 -30.90 -1.82 13.16
N ALA A 638 -30.78 -3.14 13.00
CA ALA A 638 -31.00 -3.80 11.72
C ALA A 638 -32.47 -3.78 11.27
N ARG A 639 -33.44 -3.82 12.19
CA ARG A 639 -34.87 -3.64 11.86
C ARG A 639 -35.13 -2.20 11.41
N SER A 640 -34.76 -1.24 12.24
CA SER A 640 -34.98 0.18 11.93
C SER A 640 -34.20 0.64 10.68
N LEU A 641 -33.10 -0.01 10.29
CA LEU A 641 -32.43 0.20 9.01
C LEU A 641 -33.31 -0.26 7.83
N LEU A 642 -33.93 -1.44 7.91
CA LEU A 642 -34.87 -1.93 6.89
C LEU A 642 -36.12 -1.05 6.79
N ASP A 643 -36.60 -0.51 7.92
CA ASP A 643 -37.75 0.40 7.94
C ASP A 643 -37.38 1.79 7.38
N SER A 644 -36.17 2.29 7.66
CA SER A 644 -35.72 3.64 7.26
C SER A 644 -35.20 3.73 5.82
N VAL A 645 -34.58 2.66 5.30
CA VAL A 645 -33.94 2.68 3.96
C VAL A 645 -34.95 2.98 2.83
N PRO A 646 -36.15 2.37 2.75
CA PRO A 646 -37.14 2.69 1.73
C PRO A 646 -37.60 4.15 1.78
N ALA A 647 -37.70 4.75 2.97
CA ALA A 647 -38.09 6.15 3.16
C ALA A 647 -36.96 7.15 2.90
N TYR A 648 -35.69 6.74 3.07
CA TYR A 648 -34.53 7.57 2.78
C TYR A 648 -34.15 7.54 1.28
N PHE A 649 -34.25 6.39 0.61
CA PHE A 649 -33.78 6.22 -0.79
C PHE A 649 -34.78 6.71 -1.86
N THR A 650 -35.30 7.92 -1.69
CA THR A 650 -36.16 8.60 -2.69
C THR A 650 -35.33 9.34 -3.75
N PRO A 651 -35.91 9.75 -4.90
CA PRO A 651 -35.22 10.55 -5.91
C PRO A 651 -34.72 11.92 -5.42
N GLU A 652 -35.40 12.51 -4.43
CA GLU A 652 -35.10 13.84 -3.88
C GLU A 652 -33.89 13.81 -2.93
N ASN A 653 -33.71 12.69 -2.22
CA ASN A 653 -32.56 12.45 -1.35
C ASN A 653 -31.31 11.98 -2.11
N ARG A 654 -31.45 11.53 -3.37
CA ARG A 654 -30.34 11.10 -4.21
C ARG A 654 -29.39 12.27 -4.49
N PRO A 655 -28.08 12.17 -4.16
CA PRO A 655 -27.13 13.22 -4.49
C PRO A 655 -27.09 13.46 -6.01
N PRO A 656 -27.12 14.72 -6.50
CA PRO A 656 -27.13 14.99 -7.94
C PRO A 656 -25.92 14.47 -8.74
N SER A 657 -24.85 14.04 -8.07
CA SER A 657 -23.66 13.41 -8.64
C SER A 657 -23.69 11.87 -8.63
N THR A 658 -24.75 11.25 -8.11
CA THR A 658 -24.88 9.78 -7.96
C THR A 658 -25.87 9.25 -8.99
N THR A 659 -25.49 8.22 -9.76
CA THR A 659 -26.41 7.66 -10.77
C THR A 659 -27.60 6.96 -10.09
N ASN A 660 -28.68 6.72 -10.85
CA ASN A 660 -29.80 5.97 -10.29
C ASN A 660 -29.42 4.51 -9.97
N THR A 661 -28.47 3.95 -10.73
CA THR A 661 -27.91 2.61 -10.50
C THR A 661 -27.15 2.55 -9.18
N ASP A 662 -26.23 3.49 -8.93
CA ASP A 662 -25.45 3.55 -7.68
C ASP A 662 -26.35 3.79 -6.46
N TRP A 663 -27.37 4.63 -6.62
CA TRP A 663 -28.35 4.92 -5.57
C TRP A 663 -29.15 3.68 -5.19
N MET A 664 -29.64 2.92 -6.18
CA MET A 664 -30.33 1.66 -5.93
C MET A 664 -29.40 0.57 -5.42
N LYS A 665 -28.13 0.52 -5.85
CA LYS A 665 -27.14 -0.41 -5.30
C LYS A 665 -26.87 -0.13 -3.82
N ALA A 666 -26.59 1.13 -3.45
CA ALA A 666 -26.35 1.52 -2.07
C ALA A 666 -27.56 1.22 -1.17
N ARG A 667 -28.78 1.35 -1.69
CA ARG A 667 -30.01 0.89 -1.03
C ARG A 667 -29.96 -0.62 -0.75
N THR A 668 -29.70 -1.43 -1.78
CA THR A 668 -29.63 -2.90 -1.67
C THR A 668 -28.51 -3.38 -0.75
N ASP A 669 -27.34 -2.71 -0.76
CA ASP A 669 -26.22 -3.02 0.13
C ASP A 669 -26.61 -2.84 1.61
N LEU A 670 -27.34 -1.76 1.95
CA LEU A 670 -27.84 -1.50 3.30
C LEU A 670 -28.96 -2.48 3.72
N GLU A 671 -29.92 -2.76 2.83
CA GLU A 671 -30.95 -3.78 3.09
C GLU A 671 -30.32 -5.18 3.32
N THR A 672 -29.27 -5.51 2.56
CA THR A 672 -28.52 -6.77 2.70
C THR A 672 -27.82 -6.84 4.05
N ALA A 673 -27.03 -5.81 4.41
CA ALA A 673 -26.32 -5.76 5.69
C ALA A 673 -27.25 -5.91 6.90
N ALA A 674 -28.44 -5.31 6.86
CA ALA A 674 -29.47 -5.48 7.87
C ALA A 674 -30.01 -6.93 7.94
N ARG A 675 -30.37 -7.52 6.79
CA ARG A 675 -30.89 -8.90 6.71
C ARG A 675 -29.86 -9.92 7.22
N THR A 676 -28.60 -9.80 6.82
CA THR A 676 -27.48 -10.64 7.30
C THR A 676 -27.32 -10.52 8.83
N THR A 677 -27.42 -9.30 9.37
CA THR A 677 -27.37 -9.08 10.83
C THR A 677 -28.53 -9.79 11.54
N LEU A 678 -29.76 -9.69 11.02
CA LEU A 678 -30.93 -10.35 11.62
C LEU A 678 -30.86 -11.88 11.52
N GLN A 679 -30.26 -12.43 10.46
CA GLN A 679 -29.99 -13.87 10.32
C GLN A 679 -28.95 -14.35 11.34
N ALA A 680 -27.81 -13.66 11.46
CA ALA A 680 -26.76 -13.96 12.44
C ALA A 680 -27.24 -13.85 13.90
N LEU A 681 -28.18 -12.94 14.18
CA LEU A 681 -28.85 -12.82 15.47
C LEU A 681 -30.12 -13.70 15.59
N GLY A 682 -30.43 -14.52 14.57
CA GLY A 682 -31.56 -15.45 14.55
C GLY A 682 -31.14 -16.90 14.81
N GLY A 683 -29.96 -17.31 14.33
CA GLY A 683 -29.36 -18.63 14.58
C GLY A 683 -28.83 -18.84 16.00
N ARG A 684 -28.74 -17.77 16.80
CA ARG A 684 -28.38 -17.80 18.23
C ARG A 684 -29.66 -17.90 19.08
N ARG A 685 -30.06 -19.12 19.45
CA ARG A 685 -31.14 -19.44 20.40
C ARG A 685 -30.62 -20.33 21.52
#